data_AF-A0AAW5VSM1-F1
#
_entry.id   AF-A0AAW5VSM1-F1
#
_cell.length_a   1.000
_cell.length_b   1.000
_cell.length_c   1.000
_cell.angle_alpha   90.00
_cell.angle_beta   90.00
_cell.angle_gamma   90.00
#
_symmetry.space_group_name_H-M   'P 1'
#
loop_
_entity.id
_entity.type
_entity.pdbx_description
1 polymer ?
#
loop_
_entity_poly.entity_id
_entity_poly.type
_entity_poly.pdbx_seq_one_letter_code
_entity_poly.pdbx_strand_id
1 'polypeptide(L)'
;MPYPSSPPARLRLVAFGLHGLRSLLEELVPQFRAQAEILIVDKAYGEAVEAVQVLRQTGEIDVLVSAGSNGSYLREHLDLPVVLVHPGGFDIMGSLASAQAERKAVVTYGEMPLELMEFVQRFDLPVELRSYRSEADARSCVQDLKELGVEWVLAPGLVVDLARENQMEGVLLYSQGAVRQALESAIELARVARAEAARRDRLNTILAQLRDGVVSVDRDERIETVNPAMEAWLGQPAQAMIGRRLGSLYPELDLAGTLRSLDVQLDTVQQVGGRTAIVTRMPILEQGRLSGAVLLCQDPAAIQRLDRSLRSRSQQAASRHARYELSDLVGQSSPMRKLRAQAQACAQSTATTLIIGESGTGKELLAQGIHSASARRAQPFVAVNCAAFPDSLLESELFGYVEGAFTGSSRGGKVGLVEAAHTGTLFLDEIGEMPLPLQTRLLRVLQEKEVLRIGAIEPTPVDVRVIAATHRDLAAQVKEGVFRQDLFYRLNILVLRLPPLRLRTQDLPELVEHLLAKVAQRLGGAVTLNPDWLTELLELGRHYTWPGNIRELENLIERLMVLGTVQGDQAVVLEDIAPELRAVVAEPAMPALRDQQERSEQEHLAKVLEECGGNRALAAQQLGISRSTLWRKLRKG
;
A
#
# COMPACT_ATOMS: atom_id res chain seq x y z
N MET A 1 -10.29 16.62 7.73
CA MET A 1 -10.74 17.96 7.32
C MET A 1 -11.83 17.80 6.26
N PRO A 2 -13.03 18.36 6.44
CA PRO A 2 -14.01 18.39 5.36
C PRO A 2 -13.59 19.47 4.35
N TYR A 3 -13.53 19.09 3.07
CA TYR A 3 -13.28 20.00 1.97
C TYR A 3 -14.37 21.10 1.94
N PRO A 4 -14.02 22.36 1.66
CA PRO A 4 -15.03 23.37 1.36
C PRO A 4 -15.72 22.95 0.05
N SER A 5 -16.99 22.56 0.14
CA SER A 5 -17.82 22.33 -1.04
C SER A 5 -18.16 23.68 -1.65
N SER A 6 -17.31 24.16 -2.57
CA SER A 6 -17.72 25.21 -3.50
C SER A 6 -19.02 24.76 -4.18
N PRO A 7 -20.05 25.61 -4.30
CA PRO A 7 -21.24 25.26 -5.06
C PRO A 7 -20.84 24.86 -6.48
N PRO A 8 -21.49 23.86 -7.09
CA PRO A 8 -21.17 23.44 -8.44
C PRO A 8 -21.24 24.67 -9.36
N ALA A 9 -20.19 24.90 -10.16
CA ALA A 9 -20.15 26.04 -11.06
C ALA A 9 -21.40 26.04 -11.95
N ARG A 10 -22.02 27.21 -12.15
CA ARG A 10 -23.27 27.33 -12.91
C ARG A 10 -23.08 26.81 -14.35
N LEU A 11 -24.15 26.33 -14.98
CA LEU A 11 -24.12 26.01 -16.41
C LEU A 11 -23.89 27.31 -17.20
N ARG A 12 -23.04 27.28 -18.22
CA ARG A 12 -22.72 28.44 -19.06
C ARG A 12 -23.14 28.17 -20.50
N LEU A 13 -24.16 28.89 -20.93
CA LEU A 13 -24.73 28.82 -22.27
C LEU A 13 -24.40 30.08 -23.05
N VAL A 14 -24.18 29.94 -24.36
CA VAL A 14 -24.02 31.09 -25.26
C VAL A 14 -25.12 31.05 -26.30
N ALA A 15 -25.99 32.06 -26.26
CA ALA A 15 -27.11 32.20 -27.18
C ALA A 15 -26.78 33.24 -28.26
N PHE A 16 -26.80 32.81 -29.51
CA PHE A 16 -26.57 33.65 -30.68
C PHE A 16 -27.90 34.08 -31.28
N GLY A 17 -28.12 35.39 -31.31
CA GLY A 17 -29.28 35.98 -31.96
C GLY A 17 -28.96 37.37 -32.46
N LEU A 18 -29.40 37.64 -33.69
CA LEU A 18 -29.43 38.98 -34.28
C LEU A 18 -30.83 39.57 -34.15
N HIS A 19 -30.91 40.90 -34.06
CA HIS A 19 -32.14 41.70 -34.13
C HIS A 19 -33.35 41.07 -33.40
N GLY A 20 -34.34 40.54 -34.12
CA GLY A 20 -35.58 40.01 -33.55
C GLY A 20 -35.37 38.81 -32.61
N LEU A 21 -34.43 37.93 -32.92
CA LEU A 21 -34.12 36.79 -32.04
C LEU A 21 -33.40 37.26 -30.78
N ARG A 22 -32.57 38.30 -30.88
CA ARG A 22 -31.91 38.92 -29.73
C ARG A 22 -32.92 39.47 -28.74
N SER A 23 -33.93 40.20 -29.21
CA SER A 23 -34.99 40.74 -28.32
C SER A 23 -35.74 39.62 -27.58
N LEU A 24 -36.08 38.53 -28.26
CA LEU A 24 -36.72 37.36 -27.62
C LEU A 24 -35.82 36.72 -26.56
N LEU A 25 -34.51 36.60 -26.85
CA LEU A 25 -33.53 36.08 -25.89
C LEU A 25 -33.37 37.01 -24.68
N GLU A 26 -33.26 38.33 -24.89
CA GLU A 26 -33.11 39.32 -23.81
C GLU A 26 -34.31 39.32 -22.85
N GLU A 27 -35.53 39.11 -23.37
CA GLU A 27 -36.75 39.00 -22.56
C GLU A 27 -36.80 37.70 -21.74
N LEU A 28 -36.36 36.58 -22.32
CA LEU A 28 -36.48 35.25 -21.72
C LEU A 28 -35.34 34.89 -20.76
N VAL A 29 -34.10 35.29 -21.06
CA VAL A 29 -32.91 34.94 -20.28
C VAL A 29 -33.04 35.24 -18.77
N PRO A 30 -33.65 36.36 -18.32
CA PRO A 30 -33.87 36.62 -16.89
C PRO A 30 -34.60 35.48 -16.16
N GLN A 31 -35.50 34.76 -16.83
CA GLN A 31 -36.30 33.67 -16.26
C GLN A 31 -35.47 32.40 -16.01
N PHE A 32 -34.35 32.25 -16.72
CA PHE A 32 -33.45 31.09 -16.63
C PHE A 32 -32.24 31.33 -15.74
N ARG A 33 -32.07 32.55 -15.21
CA ARG A 33 -30.92 32.92 -14.37
C ARG A 33 -30.67 31.96 -13.23
N ALA A 34 -31.72 31.38 -12.62
CA ALA A 34 -31.56 30.40 -11.55
C ALA A 34 -30.79 29.15 -11.99
N GLN A 35 -30.98 28.70 -13.24
CA GLN A 35 -30.53 27.42 -13.76
C GLN A 35 -29.20 27.51 -14.54
N ALA A 36 -28.98 28.59 -15.29
CA ALA A 36 -27.80 28.78 -16.12
C ALA A 36 -27.41 30.26 -16.23
N GLU A 37 -26.13 30.51 -16.44
CA GLU A 37 -25.61 31.76 -16.98
C GLU A 37 -25.73 31.71 -18.50
N ILE A 38 -26.51 32.61 -19.08
CA ILE A 38 -26.73 32.67 -20.53
C ILE A 38 -26.16 33.99 -21.04
N LEU A 39 -25.16 33.90 -21.90
CA LEU A 39 -24.54 35.04 -22.58
C LEU A 39 -25.16 35.20 -23.97
N ILE A 40 -25.70 36.38 -24.26
CA ILE A 40 -26.25 36.68 -25.58
C ILE A 40 -25.16 37.32 -26.44
N VAL A 41 -24.95 36.77 -27.64
CA VAL A 41 -23.95 37.23 -28.60
C VAL A 41 -24.63 37.63 -29.91
N ASP A 42 -24.38 38.86 -30.32
CA ASP A 42 -24.94 39.48 -31.54
C ASP A 42 -23.90 39.42 -32.67
N LYS A 43 -23.56 38.20 -33.08
CA LYS A 43 -22.62 37.90 -34.17
C LYS A 43 -23.10 36.71 -34.98
N ALA A 44 -22.71 36.65 -36.25
CA ALA A 44 -23.08 35.55 -37.15
C ALA A 44 -21.87 34.96 -37.88
N TYR A 45 -22.02 33.71 -38.32
CA TYR A 45 -21.07 32.94 -39.13
C TYR A 45 -19.65 32.96 -38.55
N GLY A 46 -18.65 33.40 -39.33
CA GLY A 46 -17.25 33.46 -38.91
C GLY A 46 -17.04 34.27 -37.63
N GLU A 47 -17.70 35.43 -37.51
CA GLU A 47 -17.57 36.29 -36.33
C GLU A 47 -18.15 35.63 -35.07
N ALA A 48 -19.18 34.78 -35.23
CA ALA A 48 -19.74 34.00 -34.14
C ALA A 48 -18.77 32.91 -33.65
N VAL A 49 -18.09 32.22 -34.58
CA VAL A 49 -17.04 31.24 -34.26
C VAL A 49 -15.89 31.90 -33.50
N GLU A 50 -15.41 33.06 -33.96
CA GLU A 50 -14.38 33.84 -33.26
C GLU A 50 -14.81 34.24 -31.85
N ALA A 51 -16.06 34.66 -31.67
CA ALA A 51 -16.57 34.98 -30.34
C ALA A 51 -16.62 33.76 -29.40
N VAL A 52 -16.99 32.58 -29.89
CA VAL A 52 -16.92 31.34 -29.08
C VAL A 52 -15.48 31.05 -28.65
N GLN A 53 -14.51 31.18 -29.56
CA GLN A 53 -13.10 30.95 -29.27
C GLN A 53 -12.57 31.90 -28.20
N VAL A 54 -12.93 33.19 -28.26
CA VAL A 54 -12.57 34.18 -27.23
C VAL A 54 -13.25 33.85 -25.89
N LEU A 55 -14.55 33.53 -25.90
CA LEU A 55 -15.28 33.21 -24.68
C LEU A 55 -14.74 31.96 -23.98
N ARG A 56 -14.27 30.96 -24.73
CA ARG A 56 -13.61 29.76 -24.18
C ARG A 56 -12.37 30.07 -23.36
N GLN A 57 -11.67 31.18 -23.62
CA GLN A 57 -10.51 31.60 -22.82
C GLN A 57 -10.92 32.10 -21.42
N THR A 58 -12.17 32.58 -21.28
CA THR A 58 -12.69 33.12 -20.01
C THR A 58 -13.40 32.07 -19.16
N GLY A 59 -13.66 30.89 -19.70
CA GLY A 59 -14.28 29.77 -18.99
C GLY A 59 -14.95 28.78 -19.95
N GLU A 60 -15.30 27.60 -19.44
CA GLU A 60 -15.96 26.54 -20.22
C GLU A 60 -17.36 26.95 -20.67
N ILE A 61 -17.73 26.53 -21.88
CA ILE A 61 -19.06 26.73 -22.46
C ILE A 61 -19.69 25.36 -22.61
N ASP A 62 -20.85 25.14 -21.99
CA ASP A 62 -21.51 23.84 -21.99
C ASP A 62 -22.24 23.58 -23.32
N VAL A 63 -23.04 24.55 -23.79
CA VAL A 63 -23.90 24.41 -24.98
C VAL A 63 -24.10 25.77 -25.65
N LEU A 64 -24.22 25.77 -26.98
CA LEU A 64 -24.59 26.93 -27.78
C LEU A 64 -26.07 26.86 -28.17
N VAL A 65 -26.74 28.01 -28.24
CA VAL A 65 -28.11 28.14 -28.73
C VAL A 65 -28.11 29.09 -29.91
N SER A 66 -28.67 28.69 -31.04
CA SER A 66 -28.82 29.59 -32.19
C SER A 66 -29.99 29.16 -33.08
N ALA A 67 -30.24 29.86 -34.17
CA ALA A 67 -31.34 29.55 -35.08
C ALA A 67 -30.89 29.67 -36.54
N GLY A 68 -31.66 29.02 -37.42
CA GLY A 68 -31.48 29.10 -38.87
C GLY A 68 -30.04 28.82 -39.35
N SER A 69 -29.62 29.59 -40.34
CA SER A 69 -28.32 29.44 -41.02
C SER A 69 -27.12 29.61 -40.09
N ASN A 70 -27.19 30.52 -39.12
CA ASN A 70 -26.09 30.75 -38.19
C ASN A 70 -25.85 29.54 -37.26
N GLY A 71 -26.94 28.94 -36.76
CA GLY A 71 -26.82 27.75 -35.92
C GLY A 71 -26.27 26.53 -36.65
N SER A 72 -26.67 26.36 -37.92
CA SER A 72 -26.09 25.30 -38.77
C SER A 72 -24.60 25.52 -38.99
N TYR A 73 -24.20 26.76 -39.29
CA TYR A 73 -22.79 27.11 -39.47
C TYR A 73 -21.96 26.83 -38.21
N LEU A 74 -22.45 27.22 -37.04
CA LEU A 74 -21.77 26.97 -35.76
C LEU A 74 -21.60 25.47 -35.49
N ARG A 75 -22.61 24.65 -35.80
CA ARG A 75 -22.57 23.20 -35.62
C ARG A 75 -21.51 22.52 -36.50
N GLU A 76 -21.28 23.05 -37.70
CA GLU A 76 -20.28 22.50 -38.64
C GLU A 76 -18.84 22.93 -38.31
N HIS A 77 -18.66 24.05 -37.61
CA HIS A 77 -17.34 24.67 -37.39
C HIS A 77 -16.84 24.61 -35.94
N LEU A 78 -17.62 24.05 -35.00
CA LEU A 78 -17.28 23.99 -33.58
C LEU A 78 -17.58 22.61 -32.98
N ASP A 79 -16.66 22.14 -32.14
CA ASP A 79 -16.82 20.91 -31.34
C ASP A 79 -17.68 21.14 -30.07
N LEU A 80 -18.68 22.03 -30.13
CA LEU A 80 -19.63 22.25 -29.04
C LEU A 80 -21.03 21.77 -29.44
N PRO A 81 -21.83 21.27 -28.48
CA PRO A 81 -23.22 20.99 -28.75
C PRO A 81 -23.97 22.29 -29.11
N VAL A 82 -24.71 22.28 -30.22
CA VAL A 82 -25.51 23.41 -30.69
C VAL A 82 -27.00 23.03 -30.75
N VAL A 83 -27.80 23.68 -29.91
CA VAL A 83 -29.26 23.57 -29.93
C VAL A 83 -29.82 24.61 -30.89
N LEU A 84 -30.63 24.14 -31.84
CA LEU A 84 -31.31 25.01 -32.82
C LEU A 84 -32.70 25.39 -32.31
N VAL A 85 -33.04 26.67 -32.45
CA VAL A 85 -34.42 27.13 -32.31
C VAL A 85 -35.19 26.69 -33.56
N HIS A 86 -36.17 25.82 -33.35
CA HIS A 86 -37.08 25.37 -34.40
C HIS A 86 -38.41 26.15 -34.29
N PRO A 87 -39.01 26.55 -35.41
CA PRO A 87 -40.28 27.26 -35.37
C PRO A 87 -41.43 26.33 -34.99
N GLY A 88 -42.31 26.77 -34.10
CA GLY A 88 -43.50 26.02 -33.71
C GLY A 88 -44.60 26.12 -34.78
N GLY A 89 -45.25 24.99 -35.09
CA GLY A 89 -46.34 24.98 -36.07
C GLY A 89 -47.50 25.92 -35.68
N PHE A 90 -47.86 25.98 -34.39
CA PHE A 90 -48.88 26.90 -33.89
C PHE A 90 -48.48 28.37 -34.04
N ASP A 91 -47.19 28.68 -33.95
CA ASP A 91 -46.69 30.04 -34.11
C ASP A 91 -46.78 30.49 -35.56
N ILE A 92 -46.38 29.61 -36.49
CA ILE A 92 -46.52 29.85 -37.93
C ILE A 92 -47.99 30.07 -38.28
N MET A 93 -48.89 29.22 -37.79
CA MET A 93 -50.33 29.36 -38.00
C MET A 93 -50.87 30.68 -37.43
N GLY A 94 -50.47 31.04 -36.20
CA GLY A 94 -50.86 32.29 -35.56
C GLY A 94 -50.38 33.53 -36.32
N SER A 95 -49.13 33.54 -36.78
CA SER A 95 -48.56 34.64 -37.58
C SER A 95 -49.23 34.76 -38.95
N LEU A 96 -49.54 33.64 -39.61
CA LEU A 96 -50.26 33.65 -40.88
C LEU A 96 -51.69 34.16 -40.73
N ALA A 97 -52.36 33.82 -39.62
CA ALA A 97 -53.71 34.24 -39.31
C ALA A 97 -53.81 35.73 -38.94
N SER A 98 -52.78 36.30 -38.32
CA SER A 98 -52.76 37.73 -37.95
C SER A 98 -52.30 38.66 -39.10
N ALA A 99 -51.66 38.12 -40.13
CA ALA A 99 -51.19 38.89 -41.28
C ALA A 99 -52.37 39.45 -42.10
N GLN A 100 -52.38 40.78 -42.29
CA GLN A 100 -53.41 41.50 -43.06
C GLN A 100 -53.08 41.63 -44.55
N ALA A 101 -51.85 41.33 -44.96
CA ALA A 101 -51.40 41.41 -46.35
C ALA A 101 -52.09 40.38 -47.26
N GLU A 102 -52.36 40.77 -48.51
CA GLU A 102 -52.98 39.87 -49.51
C GLU A 102 -51.98 38.83 -50.04
N ARG A 103 -50.71 39.22 -50.22
CA ARG A 103 -49.63 38.33 -50.68
C ARG A 103 -48.62 38.08 -49.57
N LYS A 104 -48.56 36.83 -49.13
CA LYS A 104 -47.76 36.37 -47.99
C LYS A 104 -46.73 35.34 -48.42
N ALA A 105 -45.59 35.29 -47.74
CA ALA A 105 -44.63 34.21 -47.89
C ALA A 105 -44.12 33.67 -46.55
N VAL A 106 -43.81 32.38 -46.52
CA VAL A 106 -43.03 31.75 -45.44
C VAL A 106 -41.73 31.27 -46.01
N VAL A 107 -40.63 31.72 -45.41
CA VAL A 107 -39.27 31.34 -45.82
C VAL A 107 -38.61 30.56 -44.70
N THR A 108 -38.05 29.39 -44.98
CA THR A 108 -37.30 28.59 -44.00
C THR A 108 -35.83 28.42 -44.39
N TYR A 109 -34.97 28.15 -43.42
CA TYR A 109 -33.59 27.74 -43.69
C TYR A 109 -33.53 26.21 -43.84
N GLY A 110 -32.80 25.72 -44.85
CA GLY A 110 -32.62 24.29 -45.10
C GLY A 110 -33.77 23.71 -45.93
N GLU A 111 -34.46 22.72 -45.39
CA GLU A 111 -35.61 22.08 -46.05
C GLU A 111 -36.93 22.68 -45.57
N MET A 112 -37.91 22.74 -46.47
CA MET A 112 -39.28 23.15 -46.13
C MET A 112 -39.96 22.00 -45.37
N PRO A 113 -40.49 22.22 -44.15
CA PRO A 113 -41.20 21.18 -43.41
C PRO A 113 -42.37 20.63 -44.23
N LEU A 114 -42.46 19.30 -44.34
CA LEU A 114 -43.50 18.62 -45.12
C LEU A 114 -44.90 18.97 -44.57
N GLU A 115 -45.03 19.01 -43.25
CA GLU A 115 -46.28 19.32 -42.56
C GLU A 115 -46.78 20.73 -42.88
N LEU A 116 -45.86 21.68 -43.10
CA LEU A 116 -46.22 23.05 -43.51
C LEU A 116 -46.71 23.08 -44.95
N MET A 117 -46.06 22.35 -45.86
CA MET A 117 -46.51 22.24 -47.25
C MET A 117 -47.91 21.61 -47.34
N GLU A 118 -48.12 20.50 -46.63
CA GLU A 118 -49.43 19.83 -46.56
C GLU A 118 -50.50 20.74 -45.96
N PHE A 119 -50.17 21.51 -44.92
CA PHE A 119 -51.09 22.46 -44.30
C PHE A 119 -51.53 23.55 -45.29
N VAL A 120 -50.57 24.22 -45.95
CA VAL A 120 -50.87 25.28 -46.91
C VAL A 120 -51.72 24.75 -48.08
N GLN A 121 -51.38 23.56 -48.59
CA GLN A 121 -52.16 22.93 -49.67
C GLN A 121 -53.57 22.51 -49.22
N ARG A 122 -53.70 21.90 -48.04
CA ARG A 122 -54.98 21.35 -47.56
C ARG A 122 -55.99 22.43 -47.19
N PHE A 123 -55.51 23.58 -46.74
CA PHE A 123 -56.35 24.72 -46.36
C PHE A 123 -56.42 25.81 -47.44
N ASP A 124 -55.86 25.57 -48.62
CA ASP A 124 -55.86 26.49 -49.77
C ASP A 124 -55.40 27.92 -49.40
N LEU A 125 -54.32 27.99 -48.60
CA LEU A 125 -53.80 29.26 -48.11
C LEU A 125 -52.97 29.95 -49.20
N PRO A 126 -53.23 31.22 -49.56
CA PRO A 126 -52.48 31.95 -50.57
C PRO A 126 -51.13 32.42 -50.00
N VAL A 127 -50.22 31.48 -49.79
CA VAL A 127 -48.91 31.70 -49.14
C VAL A 127 -47.82 31.07 -49.99
N GLU A 128 -46.84 31.87 -50.39
CA GLU A 128 -45.64 31.39 -51.08
C GLU A 128 -44.69 30.70 -50.09
N LEU A 129 -44.28 29.48 -50.39
CA LEU A 129 -43.32 28.72 -49.58
C LEU A 129 -41.95 28.74 -50.27
N ARG A 130 -40.92 29.22 -49.56
CA ARG A 130 -39.53 29.24 -50.06
C ARG A 130 -38.55 28.72 -49.01
N SER A 131 -37.42 28.18 -49.47
CA SER A 131 -36.33 27.75 -48.59
C SER A 131 -34.98 28.22 -49.13
N TYR A 132 -34.04 28.53 -48.25
CA TYR A 132 -32.69 28.94 -48.62
C TYR A 132 -31.63 28.12 -47.89
N ARG A 133 -30.44 27.95 -48.49
CA ARG A 133 -29.31 27.21 -47.89
C ARG A 133 -28.06 28.07 -47.72
N SER A 134 -27.94 29.16 -48.47
CA SER A 134 -26.84 30.11 -48.38
C SER A 134 -27.33 31.56 -48.25
N GLU A 135 -26.44 32.49 -47.87
CA GLU A 135 -26.78 33.92 -47.87
C GLU A 135 -27.12 34.44 -49.28
N ALA A 136 -26.41 33.97 -50.30
CA ALA A 136 -26.71 34.33 -51.69
C ALA A 136 -28.12 33.84 -52.09
N ASP A 137 -28.49 32.62 -51.70
CA ASP A 137 -29.82 32.06 -51.92
C ASP A 137 -30.89 32.90 -51.20
N ALA A 138 -30.62 33.34 -49.96
CA ALA A 138 -31.53 34.18 -49.20
C ALA A 138 -31.79 35.51 -49.91
N ARG A 139 -30.75 36.15 -50.44
CA ARG A 139 -30.86 37.40 -51.21
C ARG A 139 -31.67 37.22 -52.49
N SER A 140 -31.39 36.17 -53.26
CA SER A 140 -32.15 35.83 -54.46
C SER A 140 -33.61 35.54 -54.12
N CYS A 141 -33.86 34.74 -53.08
CA CYS A 141 -35.22 34.39 -52.64
C CYS A 141 -36.04 35.62 -52.28
N VAL A 142 -35.47 36.60 -51.57
CA VAL A 142 -36.18 37.83 -51.20
C VAL A 142 -36.48 38.70 -52.42
N GLN A 143 -35.55 38.76 -53.39
CA GLN A 143 -35.76 39.48 -54.65
C GLN A 143 -36.91 38.84 -55.46
N ASP A 144 -36.92 37.51 -55.60
CA ASP A 144 -37.97 36.78 -56.30
C ASP A 144 -39.35 37.02 -55.65
N LEU A 145 -39.42 37.01 -54.31
CA LEU A 145 -40.66 37.28 -53.57
C LEU A 145 -41.15 38.72 -53.80
N LYS A 146 -40.25 39.69 -53.91
CA LYS A 146 -40.59 41.08 -54.23
C LYS A 146 -41.16 41.21 -55.64
N GLU A 147 -40.56 40.53 -56.63
CA GLU A 147 -41.08 40.52 -58.00
C GLU A 147 -42.47 39.88 -58.09
N LEU A 148 -42.75 38.89 -57.24
CA LEU A 148 -44.06 38.28 -57.07
C LEU A 148 -45.05 39.18 -56.30
N GLY A 149 -44.64 40.38 -55.87
CA GLY A 149 -45.49 41.34 -55.16
C GLY A 149 -45.86 40.91 -53.74
N VAL A 150 -45.05 40.06 -53.11
CA VAL A 150 -45.25 39.69 -51.70
C VAL A 150 -45.03 40.92 -50.82
N GLU A 151 -45.95 41.17 -49.90
CA GLU A 151 -45.91 42.33 -49.00
C GLU A 151 -45.46 41.93 -47.60
N TRP A 152 -45.69 40.67 -47.21
CA TRP A 152 -45.47 40.16 -45.86
C TRP A 152 -44.73 38.83 -45.88
N VAL A 153 -43.66 38.73 -45.07
CA VAL A 153 -42.75 37.59 -45.06
C VAL A 153 -42.50 37.09 -43.64
N LEU A 154 -42.81 35.83 -43.37
CA LEU A 154 -42.44 35.12 -42.14
C LEU A 154 -41.15 34.33 -42.35
N ALA A 155 -40.06 34.70 -41.67
CA ALA A 155 -38.76 34.10 -41.96
C ALA A 155 -37.73 34.15 -40.81
N PRO A 156 -36.61 33.40 -40.91
CA PRO A 156 -35.43 33.59 -40.06
C PRO A 156 -34.84 35.00 -40.18
N GLY A 157 -34.05 35.41 -39.18
CA GLY A 157 -33.53 36.79 -39.05
C GLY A 157 -32.93 37.37 -40.32
N LEU A 158 -32.02 36.66 -40.99
CA LEU A 158 -31.37 37.13 -42.23
C LEU A 158 -32.39 37.53 -43.31
N VAL A 159 -33.41 36.72 -43.53
CA VAL A 159 -34.44 36.97 -44.54
C VAL A 159 -35.38 38.08 -44.11
N VAL A 160 -35.67 38.20 -42.81
CA VAL A 160 -36.44 39.33 -42.26
C VAL A 160 -35.73 40.65 -42.52
N ASP A 161 -34.42 40.71 -42.30
CA ASP A 161 -33.63 41.92 -42.52
C ASP A 161 -33.59 42.28 -44.01
N LEU A 162 -33.32 41.29 -44.88
CA LEU A 162 -33.36 41.46 -46.34
C LEU A 162 -34.74 41.89 -46.85
N ALA A 163 -35.82 41.38 -46.26
CA ALA A 163 -37.19 41.75 -46.63
C ALA A 163 -37.48 43.21 -46.29
N ARG A 164 -37.06 43.67 -45.10
CA ARG A 164 -37.20 45.07 -44.67
C ARG A 164 -36.40 46.03 -45.54
N GLU A 165 -35.17 45.67 -45.91
CA GLU A 165 -34.37 46.42 -46.89
C GLU A 165 -35.11 46.58 -48.23
N ASN A 166 -35.93 45.61 -48.57
CA ASN A 166 -36.73 45.58 -49.80
C ASN A 166 -38.13 46.17 -49.66
N GLN A 167 -38.46 46.81 -48.53
CA GLN A 167 -39.77 47.41 -48.22
C GLN A 167 -40.92 46.40 -48.03
N MET A 168 -40.62 45.14 -47.75
CA MET A 168 -41.60 44.15 -47.28
C MET A 168 -41.68 44.15 -45.75
N GLU A 169 -42.85 43.79 -45.22
CA GLU A 169 -43.03 43.53 -43.80
C GLU A 169 -42.40 42.17 -43.42
N GLY A 170 -41.27 42.20 -42.73
CA GLY A 170 -40.58 41.02 -42.22
C GLY A 170 -40.96 40.68 -40.78
N VAL A 171 -41.53 39.49 -40.57
CA VAL A 171 -41.88 38.92 -39.27
C VAL A 171 -40.97 37.73 -38.96
N LEU A 172 -40.48 37.67 -37.73
CA LEU A 172 -39.59 36.60 -37.29
C LEU A 172 -40.36 35.28 -37.17
N LEU A 173 -39.81 34.22 -37.78
CA LEU A 173 -40.38 32.88 -37.79
C LEU A 173 -40.40 32.20 -36.40
N TYR A 174 -39.57 32.66 -35.46
CA TYR A 174 -39.45 32.09 -34.12
C TYR A 174 -40.32 32.86 -33.12
N SER A 175 -41.07 32.14 -32.30
CA SER A 175 -41.85 32.70 -31.20
C SER A 175 -41.06 32.71 -29.88
N GLN A 176 -41.61 33.40 -28.88
CA GLN A 176 -41.14 33.30 -27.50
C GLN A 176 -41.22 31.85 -26.97
N GLY A 177 -42.23 31.08 -27.36
CA GLY A 177 -42.38 29.67 -26.98
C GLY A 177 -41.26 28.79 -27.56
N ALA A 178 -40.95 28.97 -28.85
CA ALA A 178 -39.87 28.27 -29.52
C ALA A 178 -38.49 28.55 -28.89
N VAL A 179 -38.21 29.83 -28.58
CA VAL A 179 -36.95 30.22 -27.93
C VAL A 179 -36.88 29.66 -26.51
N ARG A 180 -37.99 29.68 -25.74
CA ARG A 180 -38.05 29.06 -24.41
C ARG A 180 -37.72 27.57 -24.47
N GLN A 181 -38.36 26.82 -25.37
CA GLN A 181 -38.13 25.39 -25.53
C GLN A 181 -36.67 25.07 -25.92
N ALA A 182 -36.06 25.90 -26.78
CA ALA A 182 -34.65 25.76 -27.14
C ALA A 182 -33.72 26.00 -25.94
N LEU A 183 -34.01 27.01 -25.09
CA LEU A 183 -33.24 27.26 -23.87
C LEU A 183 -33.40 26.11 -22.85
N GLU A 184 -34.61 25.59 -22.67
CA GLU A 184 -34.87 24.42 -21.81
C GLU A 184 -34.09 23.19 -22.31
N SER A 185 -34.17 22.89 -23.60
CA SER A 185 -33.43 21.80 -24.23
C SER A 185 -31.91 21.98 -24.10
N ALA A 186 -31.41 23.21 -24.22
CA ALA A 186 -29.99 23.52 -24.05
C ALA A 186 -29.52 23.29 -22.60
N ILE A 187 -30.34 23.63 -21.61
CA ILE A 187 -30.05 23.36 -20.20
C ILE A 187 -30.02 21.84 -19.94
N GLU A 188 -30.98 21.08 -20.48
CA GLU A 188 -31.00 19.63 -20.34
C GLU A 188 -29.77 18.98 -20.98
N LEU A 189 -29.44 19.37 -22.22
CA LEU A 189 -28.26 18.89 -22.92
C LEU A 189 -26.96 19.23 -22.17
N ALA A 190 -26.86 20.45 -21.63
CA ALA A 190 -25.72 20.88 -20.81
C ALA A 190 -25.56 20.02 -19.55
N ARG A 191 -26.67 19.69 -18.86
CA ARG A 191 -26.65 18.82 -17.68
C ARG A 191 -26.15 17.42 -18.02
N VAL A 192 -26.63 16.85 -19.14
CA VAL A 192 -26.22 15.51 -19.59
C VAL A 192 -24.73 15.51 -19.93
N ALA A 193 -24.27 16.45 -20.76
CA ALA A 193 -22.86 16.56 -21.16
C ALA A 193 -21.93 16.70 -19.94
N ARG A 194 -22.32 17.52 -18.96
CA ARG A 194 -21.54 17.73 -17.74
C ARG A 194 -21.54 16.51 -16.81
N ALA A 195 -22.66 15.80 -16.72
CA ALA A 195 -22.74 14.56 -15.96
C ALA A 195 -21.85 13.47 -16.59
N GLU A 196 -21.80 13.39 -17.91
CA GLU A 196 -20.90 12.48 -18.64
C GLU A 196 -19.43 12.85 -18.42
N ALA A 197 -19.07 14.14 -18.54
CA ALA A 197 -17.72 14.62 -18.26
C ALA A 197 -17.29 14.31 -16.82
N ALA A 198 -18.13 14.63 -15.83
CA ALA A 198 -17.86 14.33 -14.43
C ALA A 198 -17.75 12.81 -14.16
N ARG A 199 -18.51 11.97 -14.88
CA ARG A 199 -18.40 10.51 -14.79
C ARG A 199 -17.06 10.03 -15.37
N ARG A 200 -16.62 10.56 -16.50
CA ARG A 200 -15.31 10.28 -17.09
C ARG A 200 -14.17 10.70 -16.16
N ASP A 201 -14.23 11.92 -15.61
CA ASP A 201 -13.22 12.42 -14.67
C ASP A 201 -13.15 11.58 -13.40
N ARG A 202 -14.30 11.14 -12.87
CA ARG A 202 -14.35 10.22 -11.73
C ARG A 202 -13.68 8.88 -12.07
N LEU A 203 -13.96 8.30 -13.23
CA LEU A 203 -13.32 7.04 -13.66
C LEU A 203 -11.80 7.21 -13.82
N ASN A 204 -11.35 8.30 -14.45
CA ASN A 204 -9.93 8.63 -14.59
C ASN A 204 -9.25 8.83 -13.23
N THR A 205 -9.93 9.48 -12.29
CA THR A 205 -9.43 9.67 -10.92
C THR A 205 -9.29 8.35 -10.19
N ILE A 206 -10.26 7.44 -10.33
CA ILE A 206 -10.19 6.09 -9.73
C ILE A 206 -9.00 5.34 -10.31
N LEU A 207 -8.87 5.30 -11.65
CA LEU A 207 -7.75 4.63 -12.32
C LEU A 207 -6.39 5.21 -11.92
N ALA A 208 -6.31 6.53 -11.74
CA ALA A 208 -5.09 7.22 -11.33
C ALA A 208 -4.65 6.90 -9.89
N GLN A 209 -5.58 6.51 -9.01
CA GLN A 209 -5.30 6.15 -7.62
C GLN A 209 -5.00 4.65 -7.43
N LEU A 210 -5.27 3.82 -8.45
CA LEU A 210 -4.91 2.40 -8.41
C LEU A 210 -3.39 2.25 -8.42
N ARG A 211 -2.89 1.37 -7.54
CA ARG A 211 -1.47 1.03 -7.45
C ARG A 211 -1.04 0.00 -8.49
N ASP A 212 -1.99 -0.80 -8.92
CA ASP A 212 -1.77 -1.81 -9.95
C ASP A 212 -1.77 -1.12 -11.32
N GLY A 213 -0.91 -1.60 -12.22
CA GLY A 213 -0.87 -1.11 -13.59
C GLY A 213 -2.12 -1.56 -14.33
N VAL A 214 -2.81 -0.64 -15.01
CA VAL A 214 -4.00 -0.93 -15.81
C VAL A 214 -3.81 -0.42 -17.23
N VAL A 215 -4.11 -1.28 -18.20
CA VAL A 215 -4.24 -0.94 -19.63
C VAL A 215 -5.59 -1.42 -20.13
N SER A 216 -6.30 -0.57 -20.89
CA SER A 216 -7.44 -1.01 -21.71
C SER A 216 -7.13 -0.87 -23.20
N VAL A 217 -7.67 -1.78 -23.99
CA VAL A 217 -7.56 -1.79 -25.45
C VAL A 217 -8.93 -1.96 -26.11
N ASP A 218 -9.06 -1.47 -27.34
CA ASP A 218 -10.23 -1.69 -28.20
C ASP A 218 -10.26 -3.11 -28.79
N ARG A 219 -11.22 -3.37 -29.70
CA ARG A 219 -11.35 -4.66 -30.41
C ARG A 219 -10.16 -5.02 -31.30
N ASP A 220 -9.45 -4.02 -31.80
CA ASP A 220 -8.27 -4.18 -32.66
C ASP A 220 -6.97 -4.17 -31.83
N GLU A 221 -7.10 -4.28 -30.51
CA GLU A 221 -6.01 -4.31 -29.53
C GLU A 221 -5.21 -2.99 -29.45
N ARG A 222 -5.82 -1.87 -29.87
CA ARG A 222 -5.24 -0.54 -29.75
C ARG A 222 -5.48 0.02 -28.36
N ILE A 223 -4.44 0.58 -27.75
CA ILE A 223 -4.48 1.10 -26.39
C ILE A 223 -5.40 2.32 -26.31
N GLU A 224 -6.42 2.25 -25.47
CA GLU A 224 -7.36 3.36 -25.20
C GLU A 224 -7.00 4.10 -23.92
N THR A 225 -6.58 3.39 -22.87
CA THR A 225 -6.26 3.99 -21.57
C THR A 225 -5.08 3.28 -20.92
N VAL A 226 -4.22 4.06 -20.28
CA VAL A 226 -3.09 3.61 -19.45
C VAL A 226 -3.08 4.44 -18.18
N ASN A 227 -3.08 3.79 -17.01
CA ASN A 227 -3.00 4.52 -15.74
C ASN A 227 -1.54 4.87 -15.36
N PRO A 228 -1.32 5.83 -14.43
CA PRO A 228 0.02 6.24 -14.02
C PRO A 228 0.87 5.11 -13.44
N ALA A 229 0.25 4.15 -12.74
CA ALA A 229 0.96 2.98 -12.23
C ALA A 229 1.55 2.15 -13.38
N MET A 230 0.80 1.98 -14.48
CA MET A 230 1.30 1.29 -15.67
C MET A 230 2.34 2.09 -16.43
N GLU A 231 2.20 3.43 -16.54
CA GLU A 231 3.25 4.29 -17.12
C GLU A 231 4.58 4.11 -16.39
N ALA A 232 4.55 4.12 -15.05
CA ALA A 232 5.73 3.89 -14.21
C ALA A 232 6.29 2.47 -14.36
N TRP A 233 5.43 1.50 -14.68
CA TRP A 233 5.79 0.10 -14.84
C TRP A 233 6.46 -0.17 -16.20
N LEU A 234 5.91 0.42 -17.27
CA LEU A 234 6.41 0.31 -18.64
C LEU A 234 7.52 1.31 -18.97
N GLY A 235 7.69 2.35 -18.15
CA GLY A 235 8.68 3.41 -18.35
C GLY A 235 8.38 4.34 -19.52
N GLN A 236 7.13 4.40 -19.98
CA GLN A 236 6.68 5.25 -21.09
C GLN A 236 5.41 6.04 -20.72
N PRO A 237 5.28 7.29 -21.18
CA PRO A 237 4.06 8.07 -20.97
C PRO A 237 2.92 7.54 -21.84
N ALA A 238 1.69 7.61 -21.33
CA ALA A 238 0.47 7.14 -21.98
C ALA A 238 0.30 7.73 -23.38
N GLN A 239 0.64 9.00 -23.57
CA GLN A 239 0.55 9.71 -24.86
C GLN A 239 1.39 9.05 -25.98
N ALA A 240 2.47 8.35 -25.64
CA ALA A 240 3.29 7.63 -26.62
C ALA A 240 2.71 6.25 -27.00
N MET A 241 1.79 5.72 -26.18
CA MET A 241 1.24 4.37 -26.29
C MET A 241 -0.19 4.36 -26.85
N ILE A 242 -1.01 5.37 -26.52
CA ILE A 242 -2.41 5.46 -26.95
C ILE A 242 -2.53 5.34 -28.48
N GLY A 243 -3.50 4.55 -28.93
CA GLY A 243 -3.80 4.28 -30.35
C GLY A 243 -2.88 3.25 -31.02
N ARG A 244 -1.77 2.86 -30.38
CA ARG A 244 -0.87 1.78 -30.86
C ARG A 244 -1.34 0.42 -30.34
N ARG A 245 -0.94 -0.64 -31.03
CA ARG A 245 -1.33 -2.01 -30.69
C ARG A 245 -0.49 -2.54 -29.52
N LEU A 246 -1.14 -3.03 -28.45
CA LEU A 246 -0.45 -3.45 -27.23
C LEU A 246 0.59 -4.56 -27.48
N GLY A 247 0.19 -5.67 -28.10
CA GLY A 247 1.09 -6.79 -28.42
C GLY A 247 2.22 -6.44 -29.39
N SER A 248 2.16 -5.30 -30.10
CA SER A 248 3.27 -4.83 -30.93
C SER A 248 4.35 -4.10 -30.13
N LEU A 249 3.97 -3.45 -29.02
CA LEU A 249 4.89 -2.75 -28.12
C LEU A 249 5.44 -3.69 -27.06
N TYR A 250 4.57 -4.54 -26.51
CA TYR A 250 4.85 -5.46 -25.41
C TYR A 250 4.22 -6.82 -25.72
N PRO A 251 4.89 -7.69 -26.50
CA PRO A 251 4.36 -9.01 -26.90
C PRO A 251 3.93 -9.88 -25.71
N GLU A 252 4.64 -9.78 -24.58
CA GLU A 252 4.34 -10.48 -23.33
C GLU A 252 3.03 -10.03 -22.65
N LEU A 253 2.50 -8.87 -23.04
CA LEU A 253 1.24 -8.29 -22.57
C LEU A 253 0.10 -8.38 -23.60
N ASP A 254 0.25 -9.18 -24.66
CA ASP A 254 -0.77 -9.37 -25.68
C ASP A 254 -2.16 -9.71 -25.10
N LEU A 255 -3.19 -9.16 -25.74
CA LEU A 255 -4.60 -9.36 -25.42
C LEU A 255 -5.38 -10.02 -26.56
N ALA A 256 -4.74 -10.36 -27.70
CA ALA A 256 -5.40 -10.97 -28.85
C ALA A 256 -6.07 -12.32 -28.52
N GLY A 257 -5.51 -13.08 -27.57
CA GLY A 257 -6.16 -14.29 -27.04
C GLY A 257 -7.51 -13.98 -26.39
N THR A 258 -7.50 -13.08 -25.40
CA THR A 258 -8.68 -12.61 -24.66
C THR A 258 -9.76 -12.03 -25.57
N LEU A 259 -9.36 -11.23 -26.56
CA LEU A 259 -10.27 -10.61 -27.53
C LEU A 259 -10.95 -11.64 -28.45
N ARG A 260 -10.30 -12.77 -28.73
CA ARG A 260 -10.86 -13.84 -29.59
C ARG A 260 -11.74 -14.82 -28.84
N SER A 261 -11.31 -15.28 -27.67
CA SER A 261 -12.01 -16.35 -26.93
C SER A 261 -12.97 -15.85 -25.86
N LEU A 262 -12.91 -14.56 -25.51
CA LEU A 262 -13.61 -13.98 -24.35
C LEU A 262 -13.21 -14.61 -23.02
N ASP A 263 -12.10 -15.36 -22.99
CA ASP A 263 -11.65 -16.01 -21.76
C ASP A 263 -11.01 -15.01 -20.81
N VAL A 264 -11.38 -15.13 -19.54
CA VAL A 264 -10.70 -14.45 -18.45
C VAL A 264 -9.47 -15.26 -18.06
N GLN A 265 -8.29 -14.64 -18.15
CA GLN A 265 -7.05 -15.24 -17.65
C GLN A 265 -6.67 -14.53 -16.36
N LEU A 266 -6.73 -15.25 -15.24
CA LEU A 266 -6.40 -14.72 -13.93
C LEU A 266 -4.96 -15.06 -13.55
N ASP A 267 -4.29 -14.09 -12.96
CA ASP A 267 -3.08 -14.25 -12.15
C ASP A 267 -1.93 -14.99 -12.83
N THR A 268 -1.76 -14.77 -14.14
CA THR A 268 -0.66 -15.35 -14.92
C THR A 268 0.64 -14.63 -14.62
N VAL A 269 1.71 -15.38 -14.32
CA VAL A 269 3.02 -14.77 -14.07
C VAL A 269 3.69 -14.45 -15.41
N GLN A 270 4.07 -13.19 -15.61
CA GLN A 270 4.76 -12.72 -16.81
C GLN A 270 6.03 -11.94 -16.45
N GLN A 271 7.00 -11.96 -17.36
CA GLN A 271 8.21 -11.14 -17.28
C GLN A 271 8.07 -9.96 -18.24
N VAL A 272 7.99 -8.74 -17.71
CA VAL A 272 7.84 -7.51 -18.50
C VAL A 272 8.99 -6.58 -18.16
N GLY A 273 9.81 -6.24 -19.15
CA GLY A 273 10.97 -5.35 -18.95
C GLY A 273 11.96 -5.83 -17.87
N GLY A 274 12.09 -7.15 -17.66
CA GLY A 274 12.96 -7.75 -16.64
C GLY A 274 12.39 -7.75 -15.21
N ARG A 275 11.11 -7.41 -15.04
CA ARG A 275 10.39 -7.49 -13.77
C ARG A 275 9.30 -8.56 -13.84
N THR A 276 9.16 -9.33 -12.77
CA THR A 276 8.05 -10.29 -12.63
C THR A 276 6.75 -9.55 -12.33
N ALA A 277 5.69 -9.93 -13.02
CA ALA A 277 4.35 -9.38 -12.93
C ALA A 277 3.34 -10.48 -12.72
N ILE A 278 2.28 -10.20 -11.97
CA ILE A 278 1.06 -11.00 -12.03
C ILE A 278 0.07 -10.26 -12.93
N VAL A 279 -0.33 -10.93 -14.01
CA VAL A 279 -1.13 -10.35 -15.08
C VAL A 279 -2.50 -11.01 -15.13
N THR A 280 -3.53 -10.17 -15.05
CA THR A 280 -4.93 -10.56 -15.23
C THR A 280 -5.49 -9.91 -16.48
N ARG A 281 -6.10 -10.70 -17.36
CA ARG A 281 -6.69 -10.27 -18.64
C ARG A 281 -8.17 -10.55 -18.63
N MET A 282 -8.99 -9.53 -18.92
CA MET A 282 -10.45 -9.64 -18.92
C MET A 282 -11.03 -8.96 -20.16
N PRO A 283 -12.01 -9.55 -20.86
CA PRO A 283 -12.73 -8.84 -21.92
C PRO A 283 -13.67 -7.79 -21.33
N ILE A 284 -13.85 -6.68 -22.04
CA ILE A 284 -14.82 -5.63 -21.73
C ILE A 284 -16.07 -5.90 -22.56
N LEU A 285 -17.21 -6.15 -21.90
CA LEU A 285 -18.50 -6.36 -22.55
C LEU A 285 -19.42 -5.17 -22.30
N GLU A 286 -19.88 -4.53 -23.36
CA GLU A 286 -20.89 -3.47 -23.32
C GLU A 286 -22.19 -4.02 -23.91
N GLN A 287 -23.26 -4.04 -23.11
CA GLN A 287 -24.56 -4.58 -23.51
C GLN A 287 -24.47 -6.01 -24.10
N GLY A 288 -23.57 -6.84 -23.56
CA GLY A 288 -23.33 -8.21 -24.03
C GLY A 288 -22.48 -8.32 -25.30
N ARG A 289 -22.00 -7.21 -25.87
CA ARG A 289 -21.11 -7.18 -27.02
C ARG A 289 -19.69 -6.85 -26.57
N LEU A 290 -18.70 -7.61 -27.04
CA LEU A 290 -17.28 -7.31 -26.81
C LEU A 290 -16.99 -5.87 -27.27
N SER A 291 -16.42 -5.04 -26.41
CA SER A 291 -15.98 -3.68 -26.75
C SER A 291 -14.45 -3.58 -26.78
N GLY A 292 -13.77 -4.37 -25.95
CA GLY A 292 -12.32 -4.35 -25.83
C GLY A 292 -11.82 -5.35 -24.80
N ALA A 293 -10.63 -5.11 -24.24
CA ALA A 293 -10.09 -5.90 -23.14
C ALA A 293 -9.32 -5.01 -22.15
N VAL A 294 -9.22 -5.45 -20.90
CA VAL A 294 -8.42 -4.82 -19.85
C VAL A 294 -7.35 -5.79 -19.35
N LEU A 295 -6.18 -5.23 -19.09
CA LEU A 295 -5.03 -5.91 -18.52
C LEU A 295 -4.64 -5.22 -17.21
N LEU A 296 -4.51 -6.02 -16.16
CA LEU A 296 -4.05 -5.61 -14.83
C LEU A 296 -2.67 -6.21 -14.58
N CYS A 297 -1.71 -5.39 -14.14
CA CYS A 297 -0.37 -5.79 -13.73
C CYS A 297 -0.15 -5.50 -12.25
N GLN A 298 0.13 -6.54 -11.47
CA GLN A 298 0.44 -6.43 -10.04
C GLN A 298 1.90 -6.79 -9.76
N ASP A 299 2.52 -6.07 -8.82
CA ASP A 299 3.86 -6.37 -8.31
C ASP A 299 3.80 -7.52 -7.28
N PRO A 300 4.44 -8.68 -7.54
CA PRO A 300 4.50 -9.80 -6.59
C PRO A 300 5.10 -9.39 -5.24
N ALA A 301 6.03 -8.42 -5.21
CA ALA A 301 6.65 -7.95 -3.97
C ALA A 301 5.66 -7.18 -3.08
N ALA A 302 4.61 -6.60 -3.63
CA ALA A 302 3.53 -5.98 -2.84
C ALA A 302 2.68 -7.03 -2.15
N ILE A 303 2.37 -8.14 -2.83
CA ILE A 303 1.64 -9.29 -2.28
C ILE A 303 2.46 -9.97 -1.19
N GLN A 304 3.76 -10.19 -1.41
CA GLN A 304 4.65 -10.78 -0.40
C GLN A 304 4.78 -9.89 0.85
N ARG A 305 4.76 -8.55 0.72
CA ARG A 305 4.76 -7.62 1.86
C ARG A 305 3.46 -7.70 2.65
N LEU A 306 2.31 -7.83 1.97
CA LEU A 306 1.01 -8.05 2.60
C LEU A 306 0.92 -9.41 3.27
N ASP A 307 1.36 -10.49 2.61
CA ASP A 307 1.41 -11.84 3.18
C ASP A 307 2.33 -11.87 4.41
N ARG A 308 3.49 -11.20 4.37
CA ARG A 308 4.38 -11.05 5.54
C ARG A 308 3.70 -10.32 6.70
N SER A 309 2.88 -9.31 6.42
CA SER A 309 2.11 -8.55 7.42
C SER A 309 0.90 -9.29 7.98
N LEU A 310 0.30 -10.20 7.19
CA LEU A 310 -0.81 -11.04 7.61
C LEU A 310 -0.29 -12.26 8.40
N ARG A 311 0.81 -12.86 7.94
CA ARG A 311 1.53 -13.91 8.67
C ARG A 311 2.11 -13.39 9.97
N SER A 312 2.59 -12.15 10.05
CA SER A 312 3.05 -11.58 11.32
C SER A 312 1.90 -11.42 12.31
N ARG A 313 0.69 -11.04 11.89
CA ARG A 313 -0.51 -10.97 12.75
C ARG A 313 -1.04 -12.35 13.17
N SER A 314 -1.00 -13.33 12.26
CA SER A 314 -1.41 -14.71 12.51
C SER A 314 -0.42 -15.47 13.41
N GLN A 315 0.89 -15.32 13.18
CA GLN A 315 1.93 -15.89 14.04
C GLN A 315 1.97 -15.20 15.40
N GLN A 316 1.68 -13.90 15.49
CA GLN A 316 1.50 -13.19 16.77
C GLN A 316 0.28 -13.70 17.56
N ALA A 317 -0.77 -14.21 16.91
CA ALA A 317 -1.88 -14.85 17.62
C ALA A 317 -1.49 -16.26 18.13
N ALA A 318 -0.72 -17.02 17.35
CA ALA A 318 -0.22 -18.35 17.74
C ALA A 318 0.99 -18.32 18.71
N SER A 319 1.65 -17.16 18.87
CA SER A 319 2.73 -16.94 19.84
C SER A 319 2.23 -16.37 21.17
N ARG A 320 0.93 -16.08 21.31
CA ARG A 320 0.34 -15.49 22.52
C ARG A 320 0.01 -16.51 23.61
N HIS A 321 0.13 -17.81 23.35
CA HIS A 321 -0.14 -18.85 24.34
C HIS A 321 1.15 -19.66 24.54
N ALA A 322 1.50 -19.93 25.80
CA ALA A 322 2.62 -20.82 26.09
C ALA A 322 2.32 -22.23 25.56
N ARG A 323 3.29 -22.81 24.87
CA ARG A 323 3.17 -24.17 24.28
C ARG A 323 3.85 -25.24 25.10
N TYR A 324 4.70 -24.81 26.03
CA TYR A 324 5.57 -25.69 26.79
C TYR A 324 5.24 -25.62 28.29
N GLU A 325 5.39 -26.76 28.95
CA GLU A 325 5.29 -26.94 30.38
C GLU A 325 6.67 -27.16 31.00
N LEU A 326 6.76 -27.11 32.34
CA LEU A 326 8.03 -27.40 33.04
C LEU A 326 8.48 -28.87 32.88
N SER A 327 7.56 -29.76 32.53
CA SER A 327 7.82 -31.17 32.18
C SER A 327 8.61 -31.31 30.87
N ASP A 328 8.47 -30.36 29.94
CA ASP A 328 9.19 -30.36 28.65
C ASP A 328 10.68 -30.02 28.80
N LEU A 329 11.12 -29.55 29.99
CA LEU A 329 12.53 -29.45 30.32
C LEU A 329 13.09 -30.83 30.66
N VAL A 330 13.63 -31.50 29.63
CA VAL A 330 14.24 -32.83 29.69
C VAL A 330 15.51 -32.82 30.56
N GLY A 331 15.70 -33.91 31.32
CA GLY A 331 16.86 -34.14 32.17
C GLY A 331 16.50 -34.42 33.63
N GLN A 332 17.16 -35.40 34.24
CA GLN A 332 16.93 -35.88 35.62
C GLN A 332 18.12 -35.61 36.56
N SER A 333 19.18 -34.97 36.04
CA SER A 333 20.33 -34.56 36.82
C SER A 333 19.95 -33.69 38.02
N SER A 334 20.78 -33.73 39.06
CA SER A 334 20.58 -32.94 40.28
C SER A 334 20.41 -31.42 40.00
N PRO A 335 21.22 -30.79 39.11
CA PRO A 335 21.01 -29.39 38.71
C PRO A 335 19.64 -29.14 38.08
N MET A 336 19.16 -30.01 37.19
CA MET A 336 17.86 -29.86 36.51
C MET A 336 16.68 -30.05 37.47
N ARG A 337 16.75 -31.00 38.39
CA ARG A 337 15.73 -31.18 39.44
C ARG A 337 15.61 -29.97 40.35
N LYS A 338 16.75 -29.41 40.79
CA LYS A 338 16.78 -28.17 41.59
C LYS A 338 16.19 -27.00 40.82
N LEU A 339 16.55 -26.84 39.55
CA LEU A 339 16.02 -25.79 38.69
C LEU A 339 14.50 -25.89 38.53
N ARG A 340 13.95 -27.09 38.24
CA ARG A 340 12.49 -27.28 38.12
C ARG A 340 11.75 -26.96 39.40
N ALA A 341 12.28 -27.34 40.56
CA ALA A 341 11.69 -26.99 41.86
C ALA A 341 11.70 -25.47 42.09
N GLN A 342 12.79 -24.78 41.76
CA GLN A 342 12.88 -23.31 41.85
C GLN A 342 11.94 -22.62 40.86
N ALA A 343 11.83 -23.14 39.63
CA ALA A 343 10.92 -22.62 38.60
C ALA A 343 9.46 -22.75 39.03
N GLN A 344 9.08 -23.88 39.66
CA GLN A 344 7.75 -24.09 40.23
C GLN A 344 7.45 -23.07 41.34
N ALA A 345 8.41 -22.79 42.23
CA ALA A 345 8.26 -21.77 43.26
C ALA A 345 8.12 -20.36 42.65
N CYS A 346 8.91 -20.06 41.61
CA CYS A 346 8.80 -18.79 40.88
C CYS A 346 7.42 -18.66 40.21
N ALA A 347 6.86 -19.74 39.67
CA ALA A 347 5.55 -19.73 39.01
C ALA A 347 4.41 -19.24 39.92
N GLN A 348 4.50 -19.50 41.23
CA GLN A 348 3.52 -19.05 42.24
C GLN A 348 3.67 -17.56 42.63
N SER A 349 4.73 -16.90 42.20
CA SER A 349 4.97 -15.48 42.47
C SER A 349 4.67 -14.62 41.24
N THR A 350 4.25 -13.37 41.48
CA THR A 350 4.13 -12.32 40.44
C THR A 350 5.41 -11.51 40.27
N ALA A 351 6.44 -11.75 41.10
CA ALA A 351 7.70 -11.05 41.04
C ALA A 351 8.46 -11.33 39.73
N THR A 352 9.29 -10.36 39.32
CA THR A 352 10.14 -10.49 38.15
C THR A 352 11.10 -11.67 38.31
N THR A 353 11.15 -12.53 37.29
CA THR A 353 12.07 -13.68 37.25
C THR A 353 13.16 -13.44 36.22
N LEU A 354 14.42 -13.51 36.62
CA LEU A 354 15.60 -13.40 35.76
C LEU A 354 16.21 -14.79 35.53
N ILE A 355 16.23 -15.23 34.27
CA ILE A 355 16.84 -16.47 33.81
C ILE A 355 18.23 -16.17 33.28
N ILE A 356 19.25 -16.75 33.91
CA ILE A 356 20.65 -16.63 33.50
C ILE A 356 21.07 -17.97 32.91
N GLY A 357 21.53 -17.95 31.66
CA GLY A 357 22.00 -19.16 30.99
C GLY A 357 22.64 -18.87 29.63
N GLU A 358 23.54 -19.75 29.21
CA GLU A 358 24.20 -19.66 27.92
C GLU A 358 23.21 -19.78 26.75
N SER A 359 23.61 -19.33 25.56
CA SER A 359 22.81 -19.51 24.36
C SER A 359 22.55 -21.00 24.08
N GLY A 360 21.34 -21.32 23.64
CA GLY A 360 20.96 -22.71 23.31
C GLY A 360 20.66 -23.61 24.50
N THR A 361 20.60 -23.11 25.74
CA THR A 361 20.31 -23.94 26.94
C THR A 361 18.81 -24.20 27.19
N GLY A 362 17.91 -23.48 26.51
CA GLY A 362 16.45 -23.59 26.67
C GLY A 362 15.80 -22.50 27.54
N LYS A 363 16.33 -21.28 27.56
CA LYS A 363 15.78 -20.16 28.38
C LYS A 363 14.31 -19.87 28.11
N GLU A 364 13.90 -19.89 26.83
CA GLU A 364 12.51 -19.66 26.42
C GLU A 364 11.58 -20.80 26.88
N LEU A 365 12.02 -22.06 26.76
CA LEU A 365 11.28 -23.22 27.27
C LEU A 365 11.00 -23.09 28.76
N LEU A 366 12.02 -22.69 29.53
CA LEU A 366 11.87 -22.44 30.97
C LEU A 366 10.91 -21.28 31.26
N ALA A 367 10.99 -20.18 30.51
CA ALA A 367 10.07 -19.05 30.69
C ALA A 367 8.61 -19.42 30.40
N GLN A 368 8.37 -20.17 29.31
CA GLN A 368 7.04 -20.68 28.98
C GLN A 368 6.54 -21.66 30.04
N GLY A 369 7.38 -22.58 30.52
CA GLY A 369 7.02 -23.50 31.60
C GLY A 369 6.64 -22.78 32.89
N ILE A 370 7.37 -21.73 33.29
CA ILE A 370 7.03 -20.91 34.47
C ILE A 370 5.67 -20.23 34.29
N HIS A 371 5.37 -19.72 33.09
CA HIS A 371 4.08 -19.14 32.78
C HIS A 371 2.94 -20.17 32.85
N SER A 372 3.11 -21.33 32.21
CA SER A 372 2.15 -22.44 32.20
C SER A 372 1.84 -22.97 33.59
N ALA A 373 2.83 -22.96 34.49
CA ALA A 373 2.68 -23.36 35.89
C ALA A 373 2.10 -22.26 36.81
N SER A 374 1.82 -21.06 36.29
CA SER A 374 1.38 -19.90 37.09
C SER A 374 -0.13 -19.71 37.13
N ALA A 375 -0.60 -18.78 37.97
CA ALA A 375 -1.99 -18.32 37.97
C ALA A 375 -2.41 -17.66 36.64
N ARG A 376 -1.45 -17.22 35.81
CA ARG A 376 -1.67 -16.55 34.52
C ARG A 376 -1.62 -17.50 33.33
N ARG A 377 -1.64 -18.82 33.52
CA ARG A 377 -1.49 -19.82 32.43
C ARG A 377 -2.49 -19.69 31.26
N ALA A 378 -3.67 -19.13 31.53
CA ALA A 378 -4.73 -18.91 30.53
C ALA A 378 -4.68 -17.50 29.91
N GLN A 379 -3.73 -16.67 30.33
CA GLN A 379 -3.53 -15.28 29.90
C GLN A 379 -2.41 -15.22 28.86
N PRO A 380 -2.25 -14.12 28.10
CA PRO A 380 -1.26 -14.07 27.04
C PRO A 380 0.18 -14.24 27.56
N PHE A 381 0.98 -15.03 26.85
CA PHE A 381 2.44 -15.07 26.95
C PHE A 381 3.01 -14.35 25.72
N VAL A 382 3.71 -13.23 25.92
CA VAL A 382 4.29 -12.44 24.84
C VAL A 382 5.81 -12.49 24.96
N ALA A 383 6.49 -13.05 23.96
CA ALA A 383 7.94 -13.15 23.91
C ALA A 383 8.55 -12.11 22.97
N VAL A 384 9.63 -11.46 23.41
CA VAL A 384 10.39 -10.48 22.63
C VAL A 384 11.89 -10.75 22.79
N ASN A 385 12.60 -10.87 21.68
CA ASN A 385 14.05 -10.94 21.69
C ASN A 385 14.62 -9.52 21.50
N CYS A 386 15.32 -9.01 22.51
CA CYS A 386 15.84 -7.64 22.51
C CYS A 386 17.02 -7.45 21.54
N ALA A 387 17.67 -8.53 21.10
CA ALA A 387 18.79 -8.49 20.17
C ALA A 387 18.38 -8.59 18.69
N ALA A 388 17.12 -8.97 18.40
CA ALA A 388 16.68 -9.29 17.04
C ALA A 388 16.28 -8.06 16.21
N PHE A 389 16.12 -6.89 16.82
CA PHE A 389 15.57 -5.70 16.19
C PHE A 389 16.54 -4.51 16.30
N PRO A 390 16.62 -3.64 15.28
CA PRO A 390 17.23 -2.32 15.42
C PRO A 390 16.53 -1.50 16.51
N ASP A 391 17.26 -0.64 17.23
CA ASP A 391 16.79 0.12 18.39
C ASP A 391 15.42 0.81 18.18
N SER A 392 15.25 1.51 17.06
CA SER A 392 14.01 2.23 16.74
C SER A 392 12.83 1.29 16.48
N LEU A 393 13.10 0.13 15.89
CA LEU A 393 12.08 -0.88 15.65
C LEU A 393 11.71 -1.56 16.97
N LEU A 394 12.69 -1.91 17.80
CA LEU A 394 12.47 -2.49 19.14
C LEU A 394 11.61 -1.57 20.01
N GLU A 395 11.87 -0.26 19.99
CA GLU A 395 11.07 0.74 20.69
C GLU A 395 9.60 0.72 20.24
N SER A 396 9.39 0.75 18.92
CA SER A 396 8.04 0.76 18.33
C SER A 396 7.27 -0.54 18.54
N GLU A 397 7.97 -1.69 18.61
CA GLU A 397 7.38 -2.99 18.90
C GLU A 397 7.01 -3.12 20.38
N LEU A 398 7.93 -2.79 21.30
CA LEU A 398 7.70 -2.94 22.73
C LEU A 398 6.62 -1.97 23.26
N PHE A 399 6.72 -0.70 22.91
CA PHE A 399 5.92 0.37 23.52
C PHE A 399 4.76 0.86 22.65
N GLY A 400 4.74 0.52 21.36
CA GLY A 400 3.73 1.02 20.43
C GLY A 400 3.87 2.50 20.08
N TYR A 401 3.03 3.01 19.20
CA TYR A 401 3.03 4.40 18.77
C TYR A 401 1.63 4.91 18.45
N VAL A 402 1.41 6.22 18.60
CA VAL A 402 0.19 6.89 18.14
C VAL A 402 0.31 7.32 16.68
N GLU A 403 -0.82 7.57 16.03
CA GLU A 403 -0.83 8.11 14.67
C GLU A 403 -0.05 9.43 14.61
N GLY A 404 0.82 9.59 13.62
CA GLY A 404 1.63 10.80 13.45
C GLY A 404 2.91 10.87 14.30
N ALA A 405 3.26 9.80 15.04
CA ALA A 405 4.47 9.79 15.87
C ALA A 405 5.79 9.96 15.09
N PHE A 406 5.84 9.48 13.84
CA PHE A 406 6.98 9.64 12.92
C PHE A 406 6.52 9.50 11.45
N THR A 407 7.40 9.87 10.51
CA THR A 407 7.17 9.77 9.06
C THR A 407 6.98 8.31 8.65
N GLY A 408 5.80 7.96 8.12
CA GLY A 408 5.44 6.58 7.76
C GLY A 408 4.71 5.78 8.85
N SER A 409 4.31 6.42 9.95
CA SER A 409 3.40 5.81 10.94
C SER A 409 2.07 5.39 10.29
N SER A 410 1.58 4.19 10.64
CA SER A 410 0.30 3.67 10.13
C SER A 410 -0.88 4.49 10.65
N ARG A 411 -1.89 4.72 9.80
CA ARG A 411 -3.18 5.32 10.21
C ARG A 411 -3.79 4.47 11.33
N GLY A 412 -4.15 5.09 12.46
CA GLY A 412 -4.64 4.43 13.67
C GLY A 412 -3.59 4.01 14.71
N GLY A 413 -2.29 4.23 14.46
CA GLY A 413 -1.21 3.86 15.40
C GLY A 413 -0.96 2.36 15.50
N LYS A 414 -0.17 1.94 16.50
CA LYS A 414 0.16 0.53 16.77
C LYS A 414 0.23 0.28 18.28
N VAL A 415 -0.44 -0.78 18.73
CA VAL A 415 -0.39 -1.27 20.11
C VAL A 415 0.96 -1.97 20.35
N GLY A 416 1.62 -1.63 21.47
CA GLY A 416 2.90 -2.23 21.85
C GLY A 416 2.76 -3.64 22.43
N LEU A 417 3.86 -4.40 22.42
CA LEU A 417 3.92 -5.76 22.99
C LEU A 417 3.74 -5.78 24.51
N VAL A 418 4.12 -4.71 25.22
CA VAL A 418 3.83 -4.54 26.65
C VAL A 418 2.33 -4.49 26.90
N GLU A 419 1.59 -3.71 26.12
CA GLU A 419 0.12 -3.64 26.19
C GLU A 419 -0.53 -4.96 25.77
N ALA A 420 0.01 -5.61 24.75
CA ALA A 420 -0.48 -6.92 24.30
C ALA A 420 -0.28 -8.02 25.37
N ALA A 421 0.65 -7.83 26.32
CA ALA A 421 0.91 -8.72 27.44
C ALA A 421 0.08 -8.38 28.70
N HIS A 422 -0.82 -7.40 28.63
CA HIS A 422 -1.71 -7.03 29.74
C HIS A 422 -2.45 -8.27 30.28
N THR A 423 -2.60 -8.34 31.61
CA THR A 423 -3.05 -9.50 32.43
C THR A 423 -2.22 -10.78 32.29
N GLY A 424 -1.24 -10.81 31.39
CA GLY A 424 -0.43 -11.96 31.04
C GLY A 424 1.01 -11.88 31.52
N THR A 425 1.93 -12.41 30.71
CA THR A 425 3.38 -12.46 30.97
C THR A 425 4.15 -11.94 29.77
N LEU A 426 5.09 -11.02 30.02
CA LEU A 426 6.06 -10.53 29.04
C LEU A 426 7.41 -11.21 29.28
N PHE A 427 7.86 -11.97 28.28
CA PHE A 427 9.18 -12.58 28.24
C PHE A 427 10.15 -11.73 27.42
N LEU A 428 11.23 -11.28 28.06
CA LEU A 428 12.29 -10.47 27.45
C LEU A 428 13.55 -11.31 27.32
N ASP A 429 13.79 -11.86 26.14
CA ASP A 429 15.03 -12.59 25.85
C ASP A 429 16.17 -11.63 25.50
N GLU A 430 17.38 -12.02 25.89
CA GLU A 430 18.60 -11.23 25.76
C GLU A 430 18.49 -9.79 26.30
N ILE A 431 17.94 -9.61 27.51
CA ILE A 431 17.73 -8.28 28.12
C ILE A 431 19.03 -7.48 28.28
N GLY A 432 20.19 -8.14 28.38
CA GLY A 432 21.50 -7.48 28.45
C GLY A 432 21.94 -6.79 27.16
N GLU A 433 21.23 -7.01 26.05
CA GLU A 433 21.43 -6.33 24.76
C GLU A 433 20.50 -5.12 24.58
N MET A 434 19.60 -4.83 25.54
CA MET A 434 18.65 -3.75 25.42
C MET A 434 19.35 -2.38 25.44
N PRO A 435 19.11 -1.50 24.45
CA PRO A 435 19.66 -0.14 24.44
C PRO A 435 19.30 0.67 25.69
N LEU A 436 20.26 1.46 26.19
CA LEU A 436 20.11 2.31 27.39
C LEU A 436 18.84 3.19 27.39
N PRO A 437 18.43 3.83 26.28
CA PRO A 437 17.20 4.64 26.27
C PRO A 437 15.94 3.81 26.59
N LEU A 438 15.89 2.56 26.10
CA LEU A 438 14.74 1.67 26.28
C LEU A 438 14.69 1.09 27.70
N GLN A 439 15.84 0.90 28.34
CA GLN A 439 15.93 0.47 29.74
C GLN A 439 15.17 1.42 30.68
N THR A 440 15.21 2.72 30.42
CA THR A 440 14.50 3.73 31.22
C THR A 440 12.97 3.58 31.09
N ARG A 441 12.47 3.26 29.89
CA ARG A 441 11.03 3.04 29.67
C ARG A 441 10.57 1.71 30.26
N LEU A 442 11.37 0.66 30.12
CA LEU A 442 11.09 -0.62 30.77
C LEU A 442 11.05 -0.50 32.30
N LEU A 443 11.92 0.34 32.88
CA LEU A 443 11.88 0.62 34.31
C LEU A 443 10.52 1.19 34.75
N ARG A 444 9.92 2.11 33.99
CA ARG A 444 8.57 2.63 34.27
C ARG A 444 7.51 1.55 34.19
N VAL A 445 7.57 0.67 33.18
CA VAL A 445 6.66 -0.48 33.08
C VAL A 445 6.76 -1.39 34.32
N LEU A 446 7.98 -1.63 34.82
CA LEU A 446 8.20 -2.48 36.00
C LEU A 446 7.77 -1.80 37.31
N GLN A 447 8.02 -0.49 37.46
CA GLN A 447 7.81 0.26 38.70
C GLN A 447 6.42 0.88 38.82
N GLU A 448 6.01 1.63 37.80
CA GLU A 448 4.77 2.42 37.77
C GLU A 448 3.58 1.60 37.25
N LYS A 449 3.84 0.43 36.63
CA LYS A 449 2.81 -0.39 35.97
C LYS A 449 2.06 0.38 34.90
N GLU A 450 2.79 1.20 34.15
CA GLU A 450 2.28 2.05 33.09
C GLU A 450 3.19 1.97 31.86
N VAL A 451 2.60 2.16 30.68
CA VAL A 451 3.31 2.21 29.42
C VAL A 451 2.93 3.47 28.64
N LEU A 452 3.93 4.16 28.10
CA LEU A 452 3.74 5.36 27.29
C LEU A 452 4.09 5.05 25.84
N ARG A 453 3.10 5.12 24.95
CA ARG A 453 3.31 4.97 23.50
C ARG A 453 4.18 6.09 22.95
N ILE A 454 4.93 5.81 21.88
CA ILE A 454 5.71 6.83 21.19
C ILE A 454 4.76 7.91 20.65
N GLY A 455 5.03 9.17 21.00
CA GLY A 455 4.20 10.32 20.63
C GLY A 455 2.94 10.52 21.48
N ALA A 456 2.66 9.63 22.43
CA ALA A 456 1.58 9.84 23.40
C ALA A 456 2.03 10.75 24.55
N ILE A 457 1.06 11.47 25.12
CA ILE A 457 1.24 12.32 26.30
C ILE A 457 0.70 11.67 27.58
N GLU A 458 -0.22 10.71 27.44
CA GLU A 458 -0.86 10.02 28.57
C GLU A 458 -0.37 8.57 28.67
N PRO A 459 0.09 8.14 29.86
CA PRO A 459 0.46 6.75 30.10
C PRO A 459 -0.78 5.85 30.18
N THR A 460 -0.62 4.59 29.78
CA THR A 460 -1.66 3.56 29.86
C THR A 460 -1.32 2.55 30.96
N PRO A 461 -2.21 2.29 31.94
CA PRO A 461 -1.94 1.32 33.00
C PRO A 461 -1.91 -0.11 32.47
N VAL A 462 -0.94 -0.90 32.94
CA VAL A 462 -0.71 -2.29 32.50
C VAL A 462 -0.40 -3.22 33.67
N ASP A 463 -1.08 -4.37 33.74
CA ASP A 463 -0.75 -5.45 34.67
C ASP A 463 0.01 -6.57 33.95
N VAL A 464 1.33 -6.54 34.03
CA VAL A 464 2.21 -7.50 33.34
C VAL A 464 3.20 -8.13 34.32
N ARG A 465 3.28 -9.46 34.27
CA ARG A 465 4.37 -10.23 34.90
C ARG A 465 5.55 -10.26 33.95
N VAL A 466 6.75 -9.98 34.44
CA VAL A 466 7.96 -9.99 33.59
C VAL A 466 8.84 -11.18 33.91
N ILE A 467 9.27 -11.88 32.86
CA ILE A 467 10.34 -12.87 32.90
C ILE A 467 11.42 -12.36 31.95
N ALA A 468 12.64 -12.14 32.45
CA ALA A 468 13.76 -11.69 31.63
C ALA A 468 14.80 -12.80 31.51
N ALA A 469 15.50 -12.87 30.39
CA ALA A 469 16.55 -13.84 30.14
C ALA A 469 17.80 -13.17 29.57
N THR A 470 18.98 -13.67 29.95
CA THR A 470 20.26 -13.18 29.43
C THR A 470 21.35 -14.24 29.58
N HIS A 471 22.33 -14.21 28.68
CA HIS A 471 23.59 -14.93 28.85
C HIS A 471 24.73 -14.05 29.41
N ARG A 472 24.52 -12.73 29.46
CA ARG A 472 25.53 -11.76 29.92
C ARG A 472 25.50 -11.57 31.43
N ASP A 473 26.64 -11.17 31.99
CA ASP A 473 26.74 -10.71 33.37
C ASP A 473 26.23 -9.27 33.49
N LEU A 474 24.95 -9.12 33.87
CA LEU A 474 24.34 -7.80 34.06
C LEU A 474 25.06 -6.97 35.14
N ALA A 475 25.65 -7.60 36.16
CA ALA A 475 26.35 -6.86 37.22
C ALA A 475 27.67 -6.27 36.70
N ALA A 476 28.35 -6.95 35.78
CA ALA A 476 29.50 -6.39 35.05
C ALA A 476 29.05 -5.25 34.11
N GLN A 477 27.97 -5.44 33.35
CA GLN A 477 27.43 -4.41 32.46
C GLN A 477 26.99 -3.12 33.19
N VAL A 478 26.52 -3.24 34.43
CA VAL A 478 26.24 -2.07 35.29
C VAL A 478 27.52 -1.31 35.63
N LYS A 479 28.62 -2.00 35.94
CA LYS A 479 29.92 -1.36 36.22
C LYS A 479 30.51 -0.69 34.98
N GLU A 480 30.26 -1.25 33.80
CA GLU A 480 30.68 -0.71 32.50
C GLU A 480 29.80 0.46 32.02
N GLY A 481 28.67 0.72 32.67
CA GLY A 481 27.75 1.81 32.31
C GLY A 481 26.84 1.51 31.12
N VAL A 482 26.85 0.28 30.59
CA VAL A 482 26.00 -0.15 29.46
C VAL A 482 24.65 -0.73 29.92
N PHE A 483 24.48 -0.95 31.22
CA PHE A 483 23.21 -1.35 31.81
C PHE A 483 22.90 -0.52 33.06
N ARG A 484 21.64 -0.10 33.24
CA ARG A 484 21.27 0.75 34.37
C ARG A 484 21.15 -0.04 35.66
N GLN A 485 21.72 0.51 36.73
CA GLN A 485 21.69 -0.09 38.05
C GLN A 485 20.27 -0.24 38.63
N ASP A 486 19.40 0.75 38.41
CA ASP A 486 18.01 0.75 38.88
C ASP A 486 17.16 -0.36 38.24
N LEU A 487 17.31 -0.56 36.93
CA LEU A 487 16.66 -1.66 36.20
C LEU A 487 17.20 -3.01 36.65
N PHE A 488 18.52 -3.15 36.85
CA PHE A 488 19.12 -4.39 37.32
C PHE A 488 18.48 -4.87 38.62
N TYR A 489 18.33 -4.00 39.62
CA TYR A 489 17.71 -4.38 40.89
C TYR A 489 16.22 -4.76 40.76
N ARG A 490 15.49 -4.20 39.78
CA ARG A 490 14.08 -4.56 39.52
C ARG A 490 13.92 -5.87 38.74
N LEU A 491 14.94 -6.27 37.99
CA LEU A 491 14.97 -7.56 37.29
C LEU A 491 15.50 -8.69 38.19
N ASN A 492 16.50 -8.40 39.01
CA ASN A 492 17.24 -9.36 39.83
C ASN A 492 16.52 -9.72 41.15
N ILE A 493 15.21 -10.02 41.08
CA ILE A 493 14.40 -10.39 42.25
C ILE A 493 14.41 -11.90 42.46
N LEU A 494 13.90 -12.67 41.50
CA LEU A 494 13.94 -14.13 41.50
C LEU A 494 14.91 -14.61 40.42
N VAL A 495 16.02 -15.23 40.79
CA VAL A 495 17.07 -15.61 39.84
C VAL A 495 17.10 -17.12 39.63
N LEU A 496 16.98 -17.55 38.37
CA LEU A 496 17.12 -18.94 37.95
C LEU A 496 18.37 -19.08 37.08
N ARG A 497 19.25 -20.03 37.41
CA ARG A 497 20.46 -20.32 36.64
C ARG A 497 20.26 -21.62 35.87
N LEU A 498 20.13 -21.52 34.55
CA LEU A 498 19.95 -22.66 33.66
C LEU A 498 21.33 -23.26 33.31
N PRO A 499 21.62 -24.50 33.73
CA PRO A 499 22.95 -25.07 33.55
C PRO A 499 23.24 -25.39 32.07
N PRO A 500 24.46 -25.10 31.58
CA PRO A 500 24.90 -25.55 30.27
C PRO A 500 25.01 -27.08 30.22
N LEU A 501 24.94 -27.64 29.01
CA LEU A 501 24.88 -29.09 28.76
C LEU A 501 26.10 -29.82 29.34
N ARG A 502 27.30 -29.22 29.27
CA ARG A 502 28.53 -29.76 29.87
C ARG A 502 28.47 -29.98 31.39
N LEU A 503 27.57 -29.30 32.11
CA LEU A 503 27.34 -29.49 33.54
C LEU A 503 26.22 -30.49 33.86
N ARG A 504 25.57 -31.03 32.82
CA ARG A 504 24.47 -32.00 32.92
C ARG A 504 24.55 -33.08 31.83
N THR A 505 25.76 -33.54 31.49
CA THR A 505 25.98 -34.59 30.47
C THR A 505 25.31 -35.93 30.81
N GLN A 506 24.95 -36.16 32.08
CA GLN A 506 24.13 -37.30 32.50
C GLN A 506 22.73 -37.29 31.86
N ASP A 507 22.21 -36.12 31.48
CA ASP A 507 20.91 -35.96 30.83
C ASP A 507 21.01 -36.19 29.31
N LEU A 508 22.22 -36.35 28.76
CA LEU A 508 22.45 -36.46 27.32
C LEU A 508 21.66 -37.62 26.67
N PRO A 509 21.59 -38.84 27.24
CA PRO A 509 20.82 -39.93 26.63
C PRO A 509 19.33 -39.60 26.48
N GLU A 510 18.71 -39.09 27.55
CA GLU A 510 17.28 -38.70 27.56
C GLU A 510 17.02 -37.52 26.61
N LEU A 511 17.95 -36.55 26.54
CA LEU A 511 17.88 -35.42 25.61
C LEU A 511 17.97 -35.87 24.14
N VAL A 512 18.90 -36.77 23.82
CA VAL A 512 19.07 -37.27 22.45
C VAL A 512 17.84 -38.03 22.00
N GLU A 513 17.29 -38.91 22.84
CA GLU A 513 16.06 -39.64 22.54
C GLU A 513 14.89 -38.70 22.24
N HIS A 514 14.70 -37.68 23.08
CA HIS A 514 13.66 -36.67 22.86
C HIS A 514 13.86 -35.87 21.57
N LEU A 515 15.09 -35.41 21.30
CA LEU A 515 15.42 -34.65 20.11
C LEU A 515 15.29 -35.48 18.83
N LEU A 516 15.65 -36.77 18.87
CA LEU A 516 15.44 -37.70 17.76
C LEU A 516 13.97 -37.80 17.37
N ALA A 517 13.08 -38.00 18.35
CA ALA A 517 11.64 -38.05 18.09
C ALA A 517 11.11 -36.75 17.47
N LYS A 518 11.58 -35.60 18.00
CA LYS A 518 11.22 -34.27 17.50
C LYS A 518 11.69 -34.02 16.06
N VAL A 519 12.92 -34.40 15.74
CA VAL A 519 13.50 -34.24 14.40
C VAL A 519 12.88 -35.23 13.41
N ALA A 520 12.64 -36.48 13.81
CA ALA A 520 11.95 -37.48 13.00
C ALA A 520 10.57 -36.99 12.55
N GLN A 521 9.78 -36.41 13.47
CA GLN A 521 8.47 -35.85 13.15
C GLN A 521 8.57 -34.71 12.11
N ARG A 522 9.60 -33.85 12.21
CA ARG A 522 9.85 -32.75 11.27
C ARG A 522 10.23 -33.26 9.88
N LEU A 523 10.96 -34.37 9.80
CA LEU A 523 11.43 -34.99 8.55
C LEU A 523 10.42 -35.97 7.92
N GLY A 524 9.18 -36.04 8.41
CA GLY A 524 8.12 -36.88 7.85
C GLY A 524 8.08 -38.33 8.37
N GLY A 525 8.72 -38.61 9.50
CA GLY A 525 8.52 -39.83 10.31
C GLY A 525 9.25 -41.10 9.87
N ALA A 526 9.79 -41.15 8.65
CA ALA A 526 10.46 -42.34 8.11
C ALA A 526 11.99 -42.36 8.30
N VAL A 527 12.56 -41.33 8.94
CA VAL A 527 14.00 -41.16 9.09
C VAL A 527 14.45 -41.62 10.48
N THR A 528 15.36 -42.59 10.54
CA THR A 528 15.98 -43.08 11.79
C THR A 528 17.48 -42.87 11.76
N LEU A 529 18.06 -42.49 12.90
CA LEU A 529 19.50 -42.39 13.06
C LEU A 529 20.14 -43.79 13.07
N ASN A 530 21.33 -43.92 12.49
CA ASN A 530 22.13 -45.14 12.59
C ASN A 530 22.45 -45.45 14.08
N PRO A 531 22.13 -46.65 14.61
CA PRO A 531 22.44 -47.03 15.99
C PRO A 531 23.93 -46.92 16.38
N ASP A 532 24.84 -47.13 15.45
CA ASP A 532 26.28 -47.02 15.70
C ASP A 532 26.68 -45.56 15.93
N TRP A 533 26.16 -44.64 15.10
CA TRP A 533 26.35 -43.20 15.28
C TRP A 533 25.72 -42.68 16.58
N LEU A 534 24.59 -43.26 17.01
CA LEU A 534 23.96 -42.92 18.29
C LEU A 534 24.91 -43.25 19.46
N THR A 535 25.47 -44.46 19.44
CA THR A 535 26.36 -44.93 20.50
C THR A 535 27.63 -44.08 20.55
N GLU A 536 28.24 -43.80 19.40
CA GLU A 536 29.44 -42.98 19.30
C GLU A 536 29.19 -41.52 19.69
N LEU A 537 28.04 -40.95 19.32
CA LEU A 537 27.61 -39.62 19.76
C LEU A 537 27.47 -39.52 21.28
N LEU A 538 26.87 -40.52 21.92
CA LEU A 538 26.68 -40.52 23.38
C LEU A 538 28.01 -40.62 24.14
N GLU A 539 28.97 -41.40 23.63
CA GLU A 539 30.29 -41.53 24.25
C GLU A 539 31.18 -40.30 24.05
N LEU A 540 31.30 -39.79 22.82
CA LEU A 540 32.05 -38.56 22.54
C LEU A 540 31.40 -37.33 23.18
N GLY A 541 30.08 -37.25 23.11
CA GLY A 541 29.28 -36.14 23.62
C GLY A 541 29.39 -35.94 25.14
N ARG A 542 29.75 -36.97 25.92
CA ARG A 542 30.00 -36.81 27.36
C ARG A 542 31.23 -35.96 27.68
N HIS A 543 32.19 -35.91 26.77
CA HIS A 543 33.47 -35.21 26.93
C HIS A 543 33.54 -33.89 26.15
N TYR A 544 32.55 -33.64 25.29
CA TYR A 544 32.46 -32.42 24.51
C TYR A 544 31.91 -31.25 25.35
N THR A 545 32.37 -30.03 25.06
CA THR A 545 32.04 -28.83 25.84
C THR A 545 30.66 -28.23 25.50
N TRP A 546 30.08 -28.61 24.36
CA TRP A 546 28.78 -28.16 23.86
C TRP A 546 28.61 -26.64 23.89
N PRO A 547 29.44 -25.87 23.15
CA PRO A 547 29.36 -24.40 23.13
C PRO A 547 27.99 -23.86 22.70
N GLY A 548 27.26 -24.57 21.83
CA GLY A 548 25.89 -24.23 21.43
C GLY A 548 24.80 -24.98 22.20
N ASN A 549 25.17 -25.72 23.25
CA ASN A 549 24.26 -26.45 24.15
C ASN A 549 23.25 -27.33 23.38
N ILE A 550 21.96 -27.27 23.74
CA ILE A 550 20.90 -28.12 23.16
C ILE A 550 20.66 -27.76 21.69
N ARG A 551 20.86 -26.49 21.30
CA ARG A 551 20.68 -26.07 19.90
C ARG A 551 21.71 -26.72 18.99
N GLU A 552 22.95 -26.79 19.43
CA GLU A 552 24.02 -27.52 18.71
C GLU A 552 23.73 -29.02 18.64
N LEU A 553 23.30 -29.63 19.75
CA LEU A 553 22.92 -31.04 19.78
C LEU A 553 21.75 -31.35 18.82
N GLU A 554 20.70 -30.52 18.78
CA GLU A 554 19.57 -30.68 17.86
C GLU A 554 20.03 -30.58 16.39
N ASN A 555 20.85 -29.58 16.07
CA ASN A 555 21.39 -29.38 14.72
C ASN A 555 22.26 -30.58 14.27
N LEU A 556 23.08 -31.11 15.17
CA LEU A 556 23.91 -32.28 14.92
C LEU A 556 23.05 -33.53 14.66
N ILE A 557 22.02 -33.77 15.48
CA ILE A 557 21.08 -34.88 15.28
C ILE A 557 20.38 -34.75 13.93
N GLU A 558 19.88 -33.55 13.58
CA GLU A 558 19.24 -33.30 12.28
C GLU A 558 20.20 -33.56 11.11
N ARG A 559 21.44 -33.09 11.21
CA ARG A 559 22.48 -33.35 10.20
C ARG A 559 22.74 -34.85 10.01
N LEU A 560 22.86 -35.61 11.10
CA LEU A 560 23.08 -37.05 11.05
C LEU A 560 21.90 -37.80 10.45
N MET A 561 20.66 -37.41 10.81
CA MET A 561 19.45 -38.03 10.27
C MET A 561 19.29 -37.79 8.75
N VAL A 562 19.56 -36.57 8.28
CA VAL A 562 19.48 -36.24 6.85
C VAL A 562 20.57 -36.97 6.06
N LEU A 563 21.83 -36.90 6.49
CA LEU A 563 22.93 -37.55 5.76
C LEU A 563 22.82 -39.08 5.78
N GLY A 564 22.31 -39.66 6.87
CA GLY A 564 22.06 -41.10 6.97
C GLY A 564 21.01 -41.62 5.97
N THR A 565 20.10 -40.77 5.47
CA THR A 565 19.08 -41.18 4.48
C THR A 565 19.54 -41.11 3.04
N VAL A 566 20.46 -40.20 2.72
CA VAL A 566 20.95 -39.97 1.35
C VAL A 566 22.03 -40.97 0.96
N GLN A 567 22.77 -41.51 1.94
CA GLN A 567 24.02 -42.25 1.70
C GLN A 567 23.93 -43.77 1.98
N GLY A 568 22.75 -44.39 1.79
CA GLY A 568 22.50 -45.81 2.12
C GLY A 568 23.69 -46.77 1.94
N ASP A 569 23.89 -47.67 2.91
CA ASP A 569 24.91 -48.74 3.00
C ASP A 569 26.39 -48.39 2.71
N GLN A 570 26.73 -47.12 2.42
CA GLN A 570 28.11 -46.66 2.42
C GLN A 570 28.56 -46.42 3.86
N ALA A 571 29.70 -46.99 4.24
CA ALA A 571 30.31 -46.85 5.56
C ALA A 571 30.87 -45.44 5.77
N VAL A 572 29.97 -44.48 5.97
CA VAL A 572 30.31 -43.12 6.40
C VAL A 572 30.48 -43.14 7.91
N VAL A 573 31.66 -42.71 8.36
CA VAL A 573 32.01 -42.69 9.79
C VAL A 573 31.50 -41.39 10.39
N LEU A 574 31.12 -41.39 11.67
CA LEU A 574 30.64 -40.18 12.37
C LEU A 574 31.64 -39.02 12.26
N GLU A 575 32.93 -39.35 12.16
CA GLU A 575 34.06 -38.42 12.00
C GLU A 575 33.93 -37.50 10.80
N ASP A 576 33.44 -38.02 9.67
CA ASP A 576 33.30 -37.23 8.43
C ASP A 576 32.13 -36.23 8.53
N ILE A 577 31.14 -36.55 9.36
CA ILE A 577 29.92 -35.75 9.53
C ILE A 577 30.06 -34.76 10.68
N ALA A 578 30.74 -35.13 11.76
CA ALA A 578 30.88 -34.35 12.99
C ALA A 578 32.33 -34.35 13.51
N PRO A 579 33.31 -33.84 12.74
CA PRO A 579 34.72 -33.81 13.13
C PRO A 579 34.96 -33.05 14.45
N GLU A 580 34.12 -32.06 14.74
CA GLU A 580 34.17 -31.25 15.97
C GLU A 580 34.05 -32.06 17.27
N LEU A 581 33.39 -33.23 17.25
CA LEU A 581 33.24 -34.08 18.45
C LEU A 581 34.54 -34.81 18.82
N ARG A 582 35.41 -35.10 17.85
CA ARG A 582 36.70 -35.77 18.06
C ARG A 582 37.87 -34.79 18.19
N ALA A 583 37.76 -33.58 17.62
CA ALA A 583 38.81 -32.55 17.72
C ALA A 583 39.19 -32.21 19.18
N VAL A 584 38.26 -32.42 20.14
CA VAL A 584 38.48 -32.19 21.58
C VAL A 584 39.09 -33.41 22.29
N VAL A 585 39.01 -34.61 21.71
CA VAL A 585 39.56 -35.85 22.29
C VAL A 585 41.03 -36.07 21.86
N ALA A 586 41.45 -35.45 20.74
CA ALA A 586 42.79 -35.60 20.18
C ALA A 586 43.82 -34.53 20.63
N GLU A 587 43.39 -33.49 21.37
CA GLU A 587 44.33 -32.53 21.96
C GLU A 587 44.39 -32.70 23.49
N PRO A 588 45.55 -33.06 24.08
CA PRO A 588 45.74 -32.81 25.49
C PRO A 588 45.58 -31.30 25.70
N ALA A 589 44.73 -30.92 26.65
CA ALA A 589 44.45 -29.54 27.02
C ALA A 589 45.75 -28.70 27.01
N MET A 590 45.96 -27.93 25.94
CA MET A 590 46.76 -26.73 26.06
C MET A 590 45.94 -25.78 26.94
N PRO A 591 46.42 -25.42 28.14
CA PRO A 591 45.84 -24.29 28.85
C PRO A 591 45.97 -23.10 27.91
N ALA A 592 44.94 -22.26 27.89
CA ALA A 592 44.92 -21.02 27.14
C ALA A 592 46.31 -20.38 27.10
N LEU A 593 46.82 -20.07 25.91
CA LEU A 593 48.11 -19.39 25.72
C LEU A 593 48.28 -18.14 26.62
N ARG A 594 47.19 -17.57 27.13
CA ARG A 594 47.18 -16.53 28.16
C ARG A 594 47.61 -17.01 29.56
N ASP A 595 47.13 -18.15 30.05
CA ASP A 595 47.49 -18.65 31.39
C ASP A 595 48.94 -19.16 31.44
N GLN A 596 49.45 -19.74 30.34
CA GLN A 596 50.84 -20.16 30.23
C GLN A 596 51.80 -18.97 30.04
N GLN A 597 51.39 -17.94 29.29
CA GLN A 597 52.14 -16.68 29.21
C GLN A 597 52.16 -15.95 30.55
N GLU A 598 51.05 -15.90 31.29
CA GLU A 598 50.99 -15.25 32.60
C GLU A 598 51.84 -15.99 33.65
N ARG A 599 51.83 -17.33 33.67
CA ARG A 599 52.71 -18.12 34.56
C ARG A 599 54.19 -18.02 34.18
N SER A 600 54.53 -18.15 32.90
CA SER A 600 55.91 -17.99 32.42
C SER A 600 56.45 -16.58 32.67
N GLU A 601 55.60 -15.56 32.52
CA GLU A 601 55.95 -14.17 32.81
C GLU A 601 56.16 -13.95 34.31
N GLN A 602 55.32 -14.55 35.18
CA GLN A 602 55.49 -14.48 36.64
C GLN A 602 56.73 -15.23 37.13
N GLU A 603 57.04 -16.41 36.59
CA GLU A 603 58.26 -17.16 36.91
C GLU A 603 59.52 -16.42 36.45
N HIS A 604 59.47 -15.81 35.25
CA HIS A 604 60.58 -14.98 34.76
C HIS A 604 60.76 -13.71 35.62
N LEU A 605 59.66 -13.06 36.02
CA LEU A 605 59.67 -11.92 36.94
C LEU A 605 60.24 -12.30 38.31
N ALA A 606 59.87 -13.45 38.86
CA ALA A 606 60.37 -13.94 40.15
C ALA A 606 61.86 -14.24 40.10
N LYS A 607 62.32 -14.91 39.03
CA LYS A 607 63.73 -15.25 38.82
C LYS A 607 64.61 -14.01 38.68
N VAL A 608 64.19 -13.01 37.90
CA VAL A 608 64.95 -11.76 37.76
C VAL A 608 64.94 -10.94 39.06
N LEU A 609 63.87 -11.02 39.86
CA LEU A 609 63.83 -10.39 41.19
C LEU A 609 64.81 -11.05 42.17
N GLU A 610 64.94 -12.37 42.09
CA GLU A 610 65.85 -13.17 42.92
C GLU A 610 67.32 -12.96 42.53
N GLU A 611 67.64 -12.94 41.23
CA GLU A 611 68.97 -12.58 40.70
C GLU A 611 69.38 -11.14 41.07
N CYS A 612 68.40 -10.23 41.23
CA CYS A 612 68.60 -8.87 41.71
C CYS A 612 68.56 -8.72 43.25
N GLY A 613 68.52 -9.81 44.01
CA GLY A 613 68.49 -9.79 45.48
C GLY A 613 67.29 -9.06 46.08
N GLY A 614 66.14 -9.06 45.39
CA GLY A 614 64.92 -8.36 45.80
C GLY A 614 64.90 -6.85 45.49
N ASN A 615 65.94 -6.31 44.86
CA ASN A 615 65.98 -4.89 44.49
C ASN A 615 65.15 -4.60 43.23
N ARG A 616 63.91 -4.13 43.46
CA ARG A 616 62.92 -3.82 42.42
C ARG A 616 63.35 -2.76 41.41
N ALA A 617 64.30 -1.89 41.77
CA ALA A 617 64.81 -0.87 40.86
C ALA A 617 65.74 -1.47 39.79
N LEU A 618 66.61 -2.39 40.21
CA LEU A 618 67.53 -3.12 39.33
C LEU A 618 66.77 -4.12 38.45
N ALA A 619 65.80 -4.85 39.01
CA ALA A 619 64.97 -5.79 38.26
C ALA A 619 64.16 -5.12 37.14
N ALA A 620 63.61 -3.92 37.39
CA ALA A 620 62.89 -3.17 36.36
C ALA A 620 63.81 -2.73 35.20
N GLN A 621 65.05 -2.34 35.51
CA GLN A 621 66.03 -1.94 34.51
C GLN A 621 66.51 -3.12 33.67
N GLN A 622 66.74 -4.28 34.30
CA GLN A 622 67.15 -5.52 33.62
C GLN A 622 66.04 -6.09 32.73
N LEU A 623 64.77 -5.91 33.12
CA LEU A 623 63.59 -6.30 32.33
C LEU A 623 63.17 -5.25 31.27
N GLY A 624 63.82 -4.08 31.22
CA GLY A 624 63.49 -3.01 30.27
C GLY A 624 62.11 -2.37 30.47
N ILE A 625 61.53 -2.46 31.67
CA ILE A 625 60.18 -1.93 31.99
C ILE A 625 60.23 -0.86 33.10
N SER A 626 59.21 0.00 33.14
CA SER A 626 59.11 1.00 34.22
C SER A 626 58.78 0.34 35.58
N ARG A 627 59.23 0.95 36.69
CA ARG A 627 58.96 0.47 38.06
C ARG A 627 57.45 0.31 38.36
N SER A 628 56.61 1.19 37.82
CA SER A 628 55.15 1.11 37.96
C SER A 628 54.55 -0.07 37.19
N THR A 629 55.13 -0.44 36.05
CA THR A 629 54.72 -1.61 35.27
C THR A 629 55.12 -2.91 35.96
N LEU A 630 56.33 -2.98 36.52
CA LEU A 630 56.79 -4.11 37.32
C LEU A 630 55.86 -4.35 38.53
N TRP A 631 55.52 -3.29 39.26
CA TRP A 631 54.63 -3.40 40.43
C TRP A 631 53.22 -3.88 40.07
N ARG A 632 52.67 -3.42 38.94
CA ARG A 632 51.36 -3.86 38.44
C ARG A 632 51.37 -5.33 38.01
N LYS A 633 52.49 -5.83 37.45
CA LYS A 633 52.64 -7.24 37.06
C LYS A 633 52.82 -8.17 38.26
N LEU A 634 53.55 -7.74 39.29
CA LEU A 634 53.73 -8.48 40.55
C LEU A 634 52.44 -8.59 41.40
N ARG A 635 51.46 -7.71 41.19
CA ARG A 635 50.21 -7.65 41.99
C ARG A 635 49.04 -8.44 41.39
N LYS A 636 49.21 -8.94 40.16
CA LYS A 636 48.23 -9.76 39.43
C LYS A 636 48.44 -11.27 39.66
N GLY A 637 49.53 -11.67 40.30
CA GLY A 637 49.82 -13.05 40.71
C GLY A 637 49.43 -13.32 42.14
#